data_AF-A0A6P1MLG8-F1
#
_entry.id   AF-A0A6P1MLG8-F1
#
_cell.length_a   1.000
_cell.length_b   1.000
_cell.length_c   1.000
_cell.angle_alpha   90.00
_cell.angle_beta   90.00
_cell.angle_gamma   90.00
#
_symmetry.space_group_name_H-M   'P 1'
#
loop_
_entity.id
_entity.type
_entity.pdbx_description
1 polymer ?
#
loop_
_entity_poly.entity_id
_entity_poly.type
_entity_poly.pdbx_seq_one_letter_code
_entity_poly.pdbx_strand_id
1 'polypeptide(L)'
;MAGQIVSSEVSNNYNIGNINASKQNAGGILGKYSDSKLSSCYNVGNIESIGSKGGIVPSASSNVLNCYFLENCLVGPTDAKYAISKPSDSFSIGEVAYLLNTQVEGNRSDIWGQDKEYPVFADNEHPLVCKAVLKINKAEEQTTGGSVMLENSTESGQYLVKKNLTVRVKPDEGFFLKLLSLNDGNGNKVNKSREDQSDGSIIFTFENPGKDITAEATFEKKGENVPDELNIIWDLNGGTVTKGTMPKRIKYGAVLKEPSVEKKGYTLMGWYVGENPQPEKEQSYDFDSVVTGNLTLTAIWCEDALYVTFDPNYDGAESEEPTRFAFGGKFQLKEISRPAPEGMEYKMLGWYTEKQDKQTGTVKGTKWEKDQEITQRGNLTLYAAWENVDLFENNTIENPFIIKNAETLKALADKVNNGNTKDGYNCKYFKLGEDIDLKEIQPWTPIGTAEHPFQGYFDGDYHIISNLNINNPEQDNQGLFGYVLGNGQIRNLCLEDVNIHGKSNVGGIIGKMEDCIHSFKNLGVISGTISGTANVGGIIGSAIQKNYNCKEPYTLMFNSANITASSGAVGGIAGSINTKNTANGCFNTGKISGEHAGAVSGTGYAGNSDCYYLDTSVTNPVDRESAQAKNAEFFKNGEAAYTLDHGSQLARTEYWSQGESFPIFADSENKAVYKLSLTQGENGTITISGLNDKSFRYVKANTKVDVTVSADNNWLLKQLKVTEIKTGKAVETQIKAGRITQVSFNMPTANVYITPIFAPKGEGNLNIKYDLDGGAWGDYTDPSAQIPFGTVLKQPSVNPQKTGYDFRGWYVGNQKYNFTEAVTEDVTLTAKWSTHGKFIVSFNLNREGWSKEEIPEQFKDQEIEPNGKVNKPENPKWVYKDKHTAYKFLGWYTEPVGGKVWDFSSNVIKEDTVLYAQWKEVDAMSAGTLEEPCIIDSVEMLQYLAECVNEGNSYKGCYFCLMSDLDLKDIPSWTPIGTESAPFSGHFDGNGHVIQNLTISEKTDYAGLFGNISFAEVKNLTLNEVKIEGGNYVGGIAGKAEESSQDGLCGSLLNLRVDGTITGTNQVGGIAGAIGGVSLSSSNFSGTVKGTNQVGGLTGAAGKSDFLGSNFSGTVTGANQVGGIAGETYGGKLNDCKVSGSIKGEDKVGGISGKISFYENKQQVENYGANIENCSNEANVAGSNYVGGLAGYGEDIRNVYKVYNQGTISGQDLTGGLLGRLSQGAVNEKEFIVSLCYNTGKVKSTASEAKGVGD
;
A
#
# COMPACT_ATOMS: atom_id res chain seq x y z
N MET A 1 18.56 -2.33 30.93
CA MET A 1 18.24 -2.04 29.51
C MET A 1 19.33 -2.49 28.53
N ALA A 2 20.59 -2.05 28.67
CA ALA A 2 21.67 -2.48 27.78
C ALA A 2 22.92 -2.96 28.53
N GLY A 3 23.62 -3.95 27.97
CA GLY A 3 24.90 -4.43 28.50
C GLY A 3 26.02 -3.42 28.28
N GLN A 4 26.14 -2.87 27.07
CA GLN A 4 27.04 -1.76 26.75
C GLN A 4 26.41 -0.79 25.74
N ILE A 5 26.63 0.51 25.91
CA ILE A 5 26.30 1.56 24.93
C ILE A 5 27.51 2.49 24.72
N VAL A 6 27.72 2.96 23.49
CA VAL A 6 28.78 3.93 23.12
C VAL A 6 28.19 4.99 22.19
N SER A 7 28.43 6.27 22.49
CA SER A 7 28.02 7.43 21.67
C SER A 7 26.54 7.43 21.29
N SER A 8 25.65 7.52 22.28
CA SER A 8 24.18 7.44 22.06
C SER A 8 23.39 8.30 23.04
N GLU A 9 22.16 8.65 22.67
CA GLU A 9 21.18 9.23 23.58
C GLU A 9 20.16 8.16 24.03
N VAL A 10 20.01 8.03 25.34
CA VAL A 10 19.07 7.11 25.97
C VAL A 10 18.14 7.95 26.84
N SER A 11 16.86 8.04 26.47
CA SER A 11 15.92 8.89 27.19
C SER A 11 14.58 8.18 27.41
N ASN A 12 13.88 8.50 28.50
CA ASN A 12 12.51 8.01 28.73
C ASN A 12 12.39 6.47 28.74
N ASN A 13 13.28 5.78 29.46
CA ASN A 13 13.34 4.32 29.50
C ASN A 13 13.28 3.78 30.94
N TYR A 14 12.76 2.55 31.12
CA TYR A 14 12.71 1.97 32.46
C TYR A 14 12.98 0.46 32.54
N ASN A 15 13.42 0.03 33.73
CA ASN A 15 13.63 -1.38 34.05
C ASN A 15 12.95 -1.75 35.37
N ILE A 16 12.06 -2.74 35.33
CA ILE A 16 11.48 -3.38 36.52
C ILE A 16 11.95 -4.83 36.69
N GLY A 17 12.59 -5.42 35.67
CA GLY A 17 13.10 -6.77 35.72
C GLY A 17 14.35 -6.92 36.59
N ASN A 18 14.44 -8.01 37.36
CA ASN A 18 15.61 -8.28 38.21
C ASN A 18 16.85 -8.60 37.36
N ILE A 19 17.99 -8.08 37.80
CA ILE A 19 19.32 -8.25 37.20
C ILE A 19 20.20 -9.05 38.14
N ASN A 20 20.76 -10.15 37.67
CA ASN A 20 21.75 -10.95 38.41
C ASN A 20 23.00 -11.14 37.53
N ALA A 21 24.15 -10.62 37.97
CA ALA A 21 25.41 -10.66 37.25
C ALA A 21 26.51 -11.30 38.12
N SER A 22 27.21 -12.30 37.60
CA SER A 22 28.12 -13.10 38.42
C SER A 22 29.54 -12.56 38.55
N LYS A 23 30.01 -11.59 37.74
CA LYS A 23 31.43 -11.13 37.76
C LYS A 23 31.73 -9.65 37.40
N GLN A 24 30.80 -8.83 36.91
CA GLN A 24 31.12 -7.49 36.35
C GLN A 24 30.05 -6.39 36.62
N ASN A 25 30.35 -5.18 36.12
CA ASN A 25 29.54 -3.95 36.10
C ASN A 25 28.05 -4.19 35.81
N ALA A 26 27.20 -4.04 36.83
CA ALA A 26 25.75 -4.21 36.71
C ALA A 26 25.01 -2.88 36.92
N GLY A 27 24.25 -2.45 35.92
CA GLY A 27 23.41 -1.25 36.00
C GLY A 27 21.95 -1.56 35.68
N GLY A 28 21.01 -0.91 36.36
CA GLY A 28 19.57 -1.07 36.11
C GLY A 28 19.17 -0.71 34.68
N ILE A 29 19.77 0.35 34.14
CA ILE A 29 19.58 0.77 32.75
C ILE A 29 20.78 0.34 31.91
N LEU A 30 22.00 0.75 32.23
CA LEU A 30 23.20 0.45 31.41
C LEU A 30 24.30 -0.23 32.24
N GLY A 31 24.88 -1.31 31.73
CA GLY A 31 26.04 -1.97 32.35
C GLY A 31 27.36 -1.23 32.11
N LYS A 32 27.71 -0.96 30.85
CA LYS A 32 28.88 -0.16 30.46
C LYS A 32 28.44 0.99 29.54
N TYR A 33 28.99 2.17 29.73
CA TYR A 33 28.67 3.32 28.89
C TYR A 33 29.88 4.25 28.69
N SER A 34 29.96 4.85 27.51
CA SER A 34 30.96 5.88 27.16
C SER A 34 30.37 6.87 26.15
N ASP A 35 30.68 8.17 26.31
CA ASP A 35 30.26 9.26 25.42
C ASP A 35 28.75 9.32 25.12
N SER A 36 27.93 8.82 26.05
CA SER A 36 26.47 8.71 25.89
C SER A 36 25.74 9.64 26.87
N LYS A 37 24.56 10.11 26.48
CA LYS A 37 23.64 10.91 27.32
C LYS A 37 22.52 10.01 27.82
N LEU A 38 22.23 10.09 29.12
CA LEU A 38 21.15 9.33 29.76
C LEU A 38 20.21 10.29 30.49
N SER A 39 18.94 10.31 30.12
CA SER A 39 17.96 11.24 30.70
C SER A 39 16.61 10.59 31.00
N SER A 40 15.93 11.06 32.06
CA SER A 40 14.54 10.65 32.36
C SER A 40 14.34 9.13 32.36
N CYS A 41 15.20 8.38 33.06
CA CYS A 41 15.12 6.92 33.15
C CYS A 41 15.00 6.42 34.60
N TYR A 42 14.39 5.26 34.82
CA TYR A 42 14.33 4.69 36.17
C TYR A 42 14.49 3.17 36.28
N ASN A 43 14.96 2.70 37.44
CA ASN A 43 15.08 1.28 37.77
C ASN A 43 14.47 0.92 39.12
N VAL A 44 13.64 -0.12 39.15
CA VAL A 44 13.15 -0.73 40.41
C VAL A 44 13.48 -2.21 40.54
N GLY A 45 13.93 -2.85 39.46
CA GLY A 45 14.37 -4.25 39.51
C GLY A 45 15.59 -4.45 40.41
N ASN A 46 15.60 -5.54 41.17
CA ASN A 46 16.72 -5.87 42.07
C ASN A 46 17.99 -6.17 41.26
N ILE A 47 19.14 -5.66 41.73
CA ILE A 47 20.44 -5.81 41.10
C ILE A 47 21.37 -6.54 42.05
N GLU A 48 21.71 -7.77 41.67
CA GLU A 48 22.66 -8.63 42.36
C GLU A 48 23.94 -8.73 41.50
N SER A 49 25.09 -8.31 42.06
CA SER A 49 26.40 -8.52 41.44
C SER A 49 27.51 -8.60 42.48
N ILE A 50 28.53 -9.43 42.21
CA ILE A 50 29.78 -9.45 43.00
C ILE A 50 30.75 -8.33 42.61
N GLY A 51 30.54 -7.67 41.46
CA GLY A 51 31.35 -6.55 40.97
C GLY A 51 30.70 -5.18 41.23
N SER A 52 31.16 -4.13 40.53
CA SER A 52 30.56 -2.80 40.61
C SER A 52 29.09 -2.83 40.21
N LYS A 53 28.24 -2.17 40.98
CA LYS A 53 26.80 -2.08 40.70
C LYS A 53 26.30 -0.66 40.90
N GLY A 54 25.28 -0.28 40.13
CA GLY A 54 24.58 0.97 40.34
C GLY A 54 23.13 0.90 39.89
N GLY A 55 22.27 1.68 40.53
CA GLY A 55 20.82 1.60 40.28
C GLY A 55 20.45 1.93 38.84
N ILE A 56 21.23 2.79 38.19
CA ILE A 56 21.04 3.17 36.78
C ILE A 56 22.27 2.73 35.95
N VAL A 57 23.44 3.18 36.36
CA VAL A 57 24.77 2.88 35.79
C VAL A 57 25.75 2.54 36.91
N PRO A 58 26.74 1.64 36.71
CA PRO A 58 27.68 1.23 37.76
C PRO A 58 28.89 2.17 37.97
N SER A 59 29.11 3.17 37.12
CA SER A 59 30.17 4.18 37.29
C SER A 59 29.64 5.59 36.97
N ALA A 60 30.15 6.61 37.66
CA ALA A 60 29.64 7.98 37.62
C ALA A 60 30.16 8.80 36.40
N SER A 61 29.26 9.50 35.70
CA SER A 61 29.60 10.54 34.70
C SER A 61 28.63 11.72 34.80
N SER A 62 29.05 12.88 34.29
CA SER A 62 28.25 14.10 34.21
C SER A 62 27.05 14.04 33.25
N ASN A 63 26.87 12.94 32.51
CA ASN A 63 25.88 12.84 31.42
C ASN A 63 24.61 12.05 31.82
N VAL A 64 24.42 11.80 33.12
CA VAL A 64 23.19 11.20 33.68
C VAL A 64 22.34 12.29 34.31
N LEU A 65 21.14 12.53 33.77
CA LEU A 65 20.24 13.59 34.17
C LEU A 65 18.85 13.04 34.47
N ASN A 66 18.20 13.54 35.51
CA ASN A 66 16.81 13.18 35.82
C ASN A 66 16.53 11.66 35.90
N CYS A 67 17.45 10.89 36.49
CA CYS A 67 17.33 9.43 36.58
C CYS A 67 17.22 8.93 38.03
N TYR A 68 16.34 7.95 38.27
CA TYR A 68 15.93 7.53 39.61
C TYR A 68 15.99 6.01 39.81
N PHE A 69 16.35 5.55 41.00
CA PHE A 69 16.32 4.11 41.31
C PHE A 69 15.80 3.82 42.72
N LEU A 70 15.24 2.63 42.93
CA LEU A 70 14.71 2.20 44.22
C LEU A 70 15.83 1.95 45.25
N GLU A 71 15.74 2.55 46.43
CA GLU A 71 16.80 2.60 47.46
C GLU A 71 17.34 1.21 47.87
N ASN A 72 16.51 0.18 47.84
CA ASN A 72 16.87 -1.20 48.21
C ASN A 72 17.08 -2.13 47.00
N CYS A 73 17.08 -1.61 45.77
CA CYS A 73 17.33 -2.44 44.60
C CYS A 73 18.80 -2.87 44.47
N LEU A 74 19.71 -2.34 45.29
CA LEU A 74 21.14 -2.66 45.28
C LEU A 74 21.51 -3.53 46.50
N VAL A 75 22.03 -4.73 46.25
CA VAL A 75 22.48 -5.62 47.34
C VAL A 75 23.97 -5.36 47.67
N GLY A 76 24.30 -4.31 48.44
CA GLY A 76 25.67 -3.94 48.89
C GLY A 76 26.07 -2.46 48.67
N PRO A 77 27.30 -2.02 49.03
CA PRO A 77 27.69 -0.59 49.04
C PRO A 77 27.71 0.06 47.64
N THR A 78 27.44 1.37 47.58
CA THR A 78 27.05 2.14 46.38
C THR A 78 28.02 3.27 46.01
N ASP A 79 28.26 3.47 44.71
CA ASP A 79 28.91 4.65 44.12
C ASP A 79 27.90 5.44 43.24
N ALA A 80 27.10 6.34 43.81
CA ALA A 80 26.13 7.13 43.05
C ALA A 80 26.30 8.64 43.31
N LYS A 81 26.94 9.35 42.38
CA LYS A 81 27.11 10.81 42.43
C LYS A 81 26.15 11.60 41.51
N TYR A 82 25.44 10.92 40.58
CA TYR A 82 24.60 11.56 39.53
C TYR A 82 23.25 10.87 39.21
N ALA A 83 22.91 9.76 39.88
CA ALA A 83 21.56 9.17 39.85
C ALA A 83 20.97 9.21 41.26
N ILE A 84 19.66 9.44 41.38
CA ILE A 84 19.03 9.74 42.66
C ILE A 84 18.30 8.49 43.17
N SER A 85 18.75 7.94 44.31
CA SER A 85 18.00 6.89 45.01
C SER A 85 16.71 7.48 45.60
N LYS A 86 15.61 6.74 45.48
CA LYS A 86 14.31 7.10 46.06
C LYS A 86 13.72 5.88 46.80
N PRO A 87 13.07 6.08 47.96
CA PRO A 87 12.40 5.00 48.69
C PRO A 87 11.17 4.49 47.90
N SER A 88 10.64 3.32 48.26
CA SER A 88 9.45 2.74 47.60
C SER A 88 8.26 3.71 47.62
N ASP A 89 8.12 4.45 48.72
CA ASP A 89 7.01 5.37 48.91
C ASP A 89 7.03 6.47 47.84
N SER A 90 8.20 7.05 47.53
CA SER A 90 8.35 8.02 46.44
C SER A 90 7.92 7.48 45.07
N PHE A 91 8.15 6.20 44.78
CA PHE A 91 7.66 5.59 43.54
C PHE A 91 6.14 5.42 43.56
N SER A 92 5.58 4.91 44.66
CA SER A 92 4.15 4.62 44.78
C SER A 92 3.26 5.88 44.88
N ILE A 93 3.77 6.98 45.44
CA ILE A 93 3.02 8.25 45.56
C ILE A 93 3.10 9.11 44.28
N GLY A 94 3.87 8.69 43.28
CA GLY A 94 4.02 9.42 42.02
C GLY A 94 5.08 10.52 42.00
N GLU A 95 5.89 10.67 43.05
CA GLU A 95 7.02 11.61 43.06
C GLU A 95 7.95 11.39 41.87
N VAL A 96 8.33 10.13 41.65
CA VAL A 96 9.28 9.79 40.59
C VAL A 96 8.69 10.04 39.20
N ALA A 97 7.42 9.71 38.96
CA ALA A 97 6.74 10.02 37.70
C ALA A 97 6.67 11.53 37.42
N TYR A 98 6.37 12.33 38.46
CA TYR A 98 6.40 13.79 38.33
C TYR A 98 7.80 14.29 37.96
N LEU A 99 8.83 13.83 38.66
CA LEU A 99 10.21 14.24 38.43
C LEU A 99 10.71 13.84 37.05
N LEU A 100 10.38 12.64 36.57
CA LEU A 100 10.70 12.20 35.21
C LEU A 100 10.12 13.13 34.14
N ASN A 101 8.98 13.76 34.43
CA ASN A 101 8.35 14.76 33.58
C ASN A 101 8.97 16.16 33.68
N THR A 102 9.75 16.49 34.71
CA THR A 102 10.40 17.80 34.83
C THR A 102 11.73 17.82 34.08
N GLN A 103 11.80 18.51 32.93
CA GLN A 103 13.08 18.68 32.22
C GLN A 103 13.96 19.77 32.84
N VAL A 104 15.25 19.73 32.54
CA VAL A 104 16.30 20.63 33.09
C VAL A 104 16.05 22.12 32.76
N GLU A 105 15.25 22.44 31.74
CA GLU A 105 14.95 23.81 31.26
C GLU A 105 13.56 24.36 31.67
N GLY A 106 12.81 23.66 32.53
CA GLY A 106 11.53 24.16 33.06
C GLY A 106 10.29 23.84 32.22
N ASN A 107 10.43 23.13 31.09
CA ASN A 107 9.31 22.53 30.36
C ASN A 107 8.99 21.14 30.94
N ARG A 108 7.70 20.89 31.20
CA ARG A 108 7.20 19.58 31.63
C ARG A 108 6.93 18.71 30.39
N SER A 109 7.49 17.50 30.35
CA SER A 109 7.10 16.49 29.36
C SER A 109 5.82 15.79 29.84
N ASP A 110 4.86 15.52 28.96
CA ASP A 110 3.65 14.76 29.31
C ASP A 110 3.82 13.27 28.92
N ILE A 111 4.98 12.70 29.23
CA ILE A 111 5.36 11.33 28.85
C ILE A 111 5.00 10.32 29.94
N TRP A 112 5.26 10.65 31.21
CA TRP A 112 5.17 9.71 32.33
C TRP A 112 3.84 9.85 33.08
N GLY A 113 3.09 8.77 33.13
CA GLY A 113 1.96 8.57 34.02
C GLY A 113 2.38 7.76 35.25
N GLN A 114 1.39 7.39 36.05
CA GLN A 114 1.62 6.59 37.25
C GLN A 114 0.57 5.49 37.38
N ASP A 115 1.04 4.26 37.52
CA ASP A 115 0.23 3.11 37.94
C ASP A 115 0.27 2.99 39.48
N LYS A 116 -0.42 2.00 40.05
CA LYS A 116 -0.54 1.74 41.49
C LYS A 116 0.80 1.62 42.21
N GLU A 117 1.85 1.20 41.53
CA GLU A 117 3.15 0.88 42.15
C GLU A 117 4.33 1.68 41.56
N TYR A 118 4.36 1.90 40.25
CA TYR A 118 5.51 2.52 39.56
C TYR A 118 5.09 3.51 38.45
N PRO A 119 5.98 4.43 38.05
CA PRO A 119 5.78 5.25 36.85
C PRO A 119 5.60 4.39 35.60
N VAL A 120 4.73 4.79 34.68
CA VAL A 120 4.53 4.14 33.37
C VAL A 120 4.40 5.21 32.29
N PHE A 121 4.31 4.83 31.01
CA PHE A 121 3.99 5.81 29.98
C PHE A 121 2.52 6.24 30.10
N ALA A 122 2.27 7.54 30.00
CA ALA A 122 0.95 8.11 30.23
C ALA A 122 -0.06 7.66 29.15
N ASP A 123 -1.24 7.26 29.59
CA ASP A 123 -2.39 6.93 28.76
C ASP A 123 -3.69 7.24 29.53
N ASN A 124 -4.85 6.79 29.02
CA ASN A 124 -6.14 7.04 29.66
C ASN A 124 -6.32 6.33 31.01
N GLU A 125 -5.60 5.23 31.24
CA GLU A 125 -5.67 4.44 32.49
C GLU A 125 -4.62 4.90 33.50
N HIS A 126 -3.51 5.48 33.03
CA HIS A 126 -2.36 5.91 33.82
C HIS A 126 -2.13 7.42 33.65
N PRO A 127 -2.86 8.27 34.39
CA PRO A 127 -2.81 9.72 34.21
C PRO A 127 -1.48 10.33 34.66
N LEU A 128 -1.21 11.55 34.18
CA LEU A 128 -0.05 12.35 34.57
C LEU A 128 -0.07 12.68 36.08
N VAL A 129 1.08 12.60 36.74
CA VAL A 129 1.22 12.99 38.15
C VAL A 129 1.48 14.47 38.30
N CYS A 130 0.77 15.13 39.20
CA CYS A 130 0.88 16.56 39.47
C CYS A 130 1.34 16.84 40.90
N LYS A 131 1.76 18.07 41.22
CA LYS A 131 2.26 18.46 42.55
C LYS A 131 1.36 19.49 43.23
N ALA A 132 1.04 19.29 44.51
CA ALA A 132 0.32 20.24 45.35
C ALA A 132 1.23 20.98 46.33
N VAL A 133 1.19 22.31 46.31
CA VAL A 133 1.96 23.19 47.20
C VAL A 133 1.01 23.87 48.18
N LEU A 134 1.29 23.76 49.47
CA LEU A 134 0.57 24.43 50.54
C LEU A 134 1.31 25.69 50.98
N LYS A 135 0.61 26.83 51.07
CA LYS A 135 1.14 28.13 51.50
C LYS A 135 0.24 28.75 52.57
N ILE A 136 0.86 29.48 53.51
CA ILE A 136 0.16 30.36 54.45
C ILE A 136 0.68 31.77 54.21
N ASN A 137 -0.22 32.69 53.87
CA ASN A 137 0.13 34.09 53.64
C ASN A 137 0.27 34.81 55.00
N LYS A 138 1.48 35.27 55.33
CA LYS A 138 1.79 35.93 56.60
C LYS A 138 1.48 37.42 56.49
N ALA A 139 0.45 37.89 57.18
CA ALA A 139 0.32 39.31 57.49
C ALA A 139 1.36 39.65 58.59
N GLU A 140 2.22 40.63 58.31
CA GLU A 140 3.20 41.32 59.19
C GLU A 140 3.59 40.64 60.53
N GLU A 141 4.87 40.25 60.64
CA GLU A 141 5.65 39.83 61.82
C GLU A 141 5.02 38.83 62.85
N GLN A 142 5.52 37.59 62.76
CA GLN A 142 5.71 36.57 63.81
C GLN A 142 4.57 35.67 64.33
N THR A 143 3.37 35.59 63.74
CA THR A 143 2.45 34.45 63.98
C THR A 143 1.74 34.00 62.70
N THR A 144 1.58 32.69 62.45
CA THR A 144 0.98 32.15 61.21
C THR A 144 -0.54 32.20 61.18
N GLY A 145 -1.20 32.44 62.33
CA GLY A 145 -2.66 32.59 62.44
C GLY A 145 -3.46 31.29 62.22
N GLY A 146 -2.80 30.18 61.89
CA GLY A 146 -3.38 28.85 61.71
C GLY A 146 -2.45 27.90 60.94
N SER A 147 -3.01 26.76 60.51
CA SER A 147 -2.34 25.68 59.77
C SER A 147 -3.18 25.19 58.58
N VAL A 148 -2.53 24.67 57.53
CA VAL A 148 -3.15 24.07 56.34
C VAL A 148 -2.48 22.72 56.01
N MET A 149 -3.25 21.72 55.61
CA MET A 149 -2.84 20.33 55.40
C MET A 149 -3.57 19.71 54.21
N LEU A 150 -2.99 18.72 53.52
CA LEU A 150 -3.65 17.86 52.50
C LEU A 150 -3.96 16.49 53.11
N GLU A 151 -5.01 15.78 52.67
CA GLU A 151 -5.45 14.43 53.13
C GLU A 151 -4.48 13.71 54.10
N ASN A 152 -4.57 14.07 55.40
CA ASN A 152 -3.81 13.50 56.53
C ASN A 152 -2.30 13.80 56.63
N SER A 153 -1.79 14.89 56.01
CA SER A 153 -0.40 15.33 56.16
C SER A 153 -0.23 16.85 56.11
N THR A 154 0.70 17.35 56.93
CA THR A 154 1.10 18.76 57.05
C THR A 154 2.14 19.20 56.01
N GLU A 155 2.64 18.27 55.19
CA GLU A 155 3.79 18.54 54.32
C GLU A 155 3.36 19.22 53.02
N SER A 156 4.03 20.32 52.68
CA SER A 156 3.86 21.03 51.41
C SER A 156 4.65 20.33 50.30
N GLY A 157 4.05 20.14 49.12
CA GLY A 157 4.72 19.52 47.96
C GLY A 157 4.30 18.09 47.63
N GLN A 158 3.11 17.63 48.05
CA GLN A 158 2.62 16.27 47.79
C GLN A 158 2.35 15.99 46.31
N TYR A 159 2.52 14.73 45.90
CA TYR A 159 2.26 14.26 44.55
C TYR A 159 0.87 13.67 44.45
N LEU A 160 0.14 14.10 43.43
CA LEU A 160 -1.27 13.87 43.26
C LEU A 160 -1.48 12.90 42.10
N VAL A 161 -1.84 11.68 42.48
CA VAL A 161 -2.21 10.57 41.58
C VAL A 161 -3.72 10.36 41.51
N LYS A 162 -4.47 11.01 42.41
CA LYS A 162 -5.93 10.89 42.48
C LYS A 162 -6.62 12.05 41.79
N LYS A 163 -7.79 11.73 41.23
CA LYS A 163 -8.71 12.68 40.62
C LYS A 163 -9.41 13.57 41.66
N ASN A 164 -9.74 13.06 42.86
CA ASN A 164 -10.38 13.85 43.94
C ASN A 164 -9.43 14.02 45.13
N LEU A 165 -9.39 15.22 45.71
CA LEU A 165 -8.43 15.66 46.73
C LEU A 165 -9.09 16.49 47.83
N THR A 166 -8.46 16.53 49.02
CA THR A 166 -8.95 17.28 50.18
C THR A 166 -7.85 18.08 50.89
N VAL A 167 -8.16 19.33 51.30
CA VAL A 167 -7.32 20.25 52.08
C VAL A 167 -8.00 20.59 53.40
N ARG A 168 -7.33 20.41 54.55
CA ARG A 168 -7.83 20.77 55.88
C ARG A 168 -7.09 22.00 56.42
N VAL A 169 -7.84 22.99 56.91
CA VAL A 169 -7.33 24.24 57.47
C VAL A 169 -7.77 24.35 58.94
N LYS A 170 -6.89 24.76 59.84
CA LYS A 170 -7.22 24.99 61.26
C LYS A 170 -6.68 26.34 61.72
N PRO A 171 -7.54 27.35 61.97
CA PRO A 171 -7.14 28.64 62.54
C PRO A 171 -6.60 28.50 63.98
N ASP A 172 -5.67 29.38 64.36
CA ASP A 172 -5.19 29.51 65.74
C ASP A 172 -6.20 30.29 66.61
N GLU A 173 -6.07 30.21 67.93
CA GLU A 173 -6.99 30.87 68.86
C GLU A 173 -7.06 32.39 68.61
N GLY A 174 -8.26 32.91 68.37
CA GLY A 174 -8.52 34.33 68.08
C GLY A 174 -8.32 34.74 66.61
N PHE A 175 -7.97 33.80 65.73
CA PHE A 175 -7.88 33.99 64.28
C PHE A 175 -9.01 33.26 63.55
N PHE A 176 -9.34 33.73 62.34
CA PHE A 176 -10.28 33.08 61.43
C PHE A 176 -9.61 32.88 60.08
N LEU A 177 -9.96 31.81 59.37
CA LEU A 177 -9.56 31.65 57.97
C LEU A 177 -10.28 32.71 57.14
N LYS A 178 -9.53 33.70 56.65
CA LYS A 178 -10.05 34.75 55.78
C LYS A 178 -10.44 34.19 54.41
N LEU A 179 -9.52 33.44 53.81
CA LEU A 179 -9.65 32.87 52.48
C LEU A 179 -8.71 31.66 52.33
N LEU A 180 -9.18 30.63 51.65
CA LEU A 180 -8.31 29.61 51.05
C LEU A 180 -8.38 29.75 49.52
N SER A 181 -7.31 30.25 48.90
CA SER A 181 -7.17 30.23 47.44
C SER A 181 -6.66 28.88 46.99
N LEU A 182 -7.29 28.26 46.00
CA LEU A 182 -6.83 27.02 45.38
C LEU A 182 -6.67 27.26 43.89
N ASN A 183 -5.45 27.22 43.39
CA ASN A 183 -5.12 27.57 41.99
C ASN A 183 -4.32 26.45 41.32
N ASP A 184 -4.46 26.28 40.01
CA ASP A 184 -3.62 25.41 39.19
C ASP A 184 -2.23 26.03 38.93
N GLY A 185 -1.34 25.28 38.26
CA GLY A 185 0.03 25.68 37.97
C GLY A 185 0.15 26.88 37.02
N ASN A 186 -0.95 27.27 36.36
CA ASN A 186 -1.04 28.45 35.51
C ASN A 186 -1.69 29.63 36.26
N GLY A 187 -2.09 29.45 37.52
CA GLY A 187 -2.74 30.47 38.35
C GLY A 187 -4.26 30.52 38.23
N ASN A 188 -4.90 29.57 37.53
CA ASN A 188 -6.37 29.52 37.43
C ASN A 188 -7.00 28.94 38.69
N LYS A 189 -8.17 29.43 39.10
CA LYS A 189 -8.89 28.90 40.28
C LYS A 189 -9.41 27.48 40.07
N VAL A 190 -9.36 26.69 41.14
CA VAL A 190 -9.89 25.32 41.21
C VAL A 190 -11.12 25.29 42.13
N ASN A 191 -12.21 24.69 41.64
CA ASN A 191 -13.47 24.57 42.38
C ASN A 191 -13.31 23.62 43.58
N LYS A 192 -13.82 24.02 44.75
CA LYS A 192 -13.70 23.30 46.02
C LYS A 192 -15.01 23.32 46.82
N SER A 193 -15.14 22.45 47.81
CA SER A 193 -16.30 22.38 48.72
C SER A 193 -15.85 22.47 50.17
N ARG A 194 -16.49 23.30 51.00
CA ARG A 194 -16.09 23.55 52.41
C ARG A 194 -16.98 22.84 53.43
N GLU A 195 -16.36 22.31 54.48
CA GLU A 195 -17.02 21.72 55.63
C GLU A 195 -16.36 22.17 56.96
N ASP A 196 -17.07 22.96 57.77
CA ASP A 196 -16.61 23.39 59.09
C ASP A 196 -16.83 22.28 60.13
N GLN A 197 -15.77 21.90 60.83
CA GLN A 197 -15.77 20.83 61.83
C GLN A 197 -16.02 21.37 63.24
N SER A 198 -16.60 20.53 64.09
CA SER A 198 -16.89 20.88 65.50
C SER A 198 -15.64 21.21 66.34
N ASP A 199 -14.46 20.77 65.91
CA ASP A 199 -13.16 21.03 66.55
C ASP A 199 -12.50 22.35 66.10
N GLY A 200 -13.19 23.15 65.29
CA GLY A 200 -12.72 24.43 64.75
C GLY A 200 -11.87 24.32 63.49
N SER A 201 -11.66 23.11 62.94
CA SER A 201 -11.02 22.93 61.62
C SER A 201 -12.02 23.03 60.46
N ILE A 202 -11.52 23.22 59.25
CA ILE A 202 -12.28 23.46 58.03
C ILE A 202 -11.73 22.53 56.94
N ILE A 203 -12.57 21.74 56.30
CA ILE A 203 -12.17 20.77 55.27
C ILE A 203 -12.62 21.27 53.89
N PHE A 204 -11.77 21.16 52.88
CA PHE A 204 -11.98 21.59 51.50
C PHE A 204 -11.77 20.44 50.51
N THR A 205 -12.78 19.98 49.77
CA THR A 205 -12.63 18.88 48.77
C THR A 205 -12.79 19.36 47.32
N PHE A 206 -11.94 18.91 46.39
CA PHE A 206 -11.91 19.34 44.98
C PHE A 206 -11.45 18.24 43.99
N GLU A 207 -11.67 18.45 42.69
CA GLU A 207 -11.18 17.61 41.60
C GLU A 207 -9.88 18.19 40.99
N ASN A 208 -8.86 17.35 40.77
CA ASN A 208 -7.57 17.73 40.21
C ASN A 208 -7.66 17.94 38.68
N PRO A 209 -7.29 19.11 38.14
CA PRO A 209 -7.34 19.41 36.70
C PRO A 209 -6.21 18.75 35.87
N GLY A 210 -5.38 17.88 36.46
CA GLY A 210 -4.23 17.29 35.78
C GLY A 210 -3.04 18.26 35.67
N LYS A 211 -2.99 19.27 36.55
CA LYS A 211 -1.90 20.24 36.66
C LYS A 211 -1.47 20.39 38.12
N ASP A 212 -0.32 21.00 38.34
CA ASP A 212 0.12 21.37 39.68
C ASP A 212 -0.90 22.27 40.37
N ILE A 213 -1.01 22.18 41.68
CA ILE A 213 -1.98 22.93 42.47
C ILE A 213 -1.26 23.72 43.56
N THR A 214 -1.69 24.95 43.82
CA THR A 214 -1.28 25.74 44.98
C THR A 214 -2.50 26.04 45.84
N ALA A 215 -2.49 25.59 47.10
CA ALA A 215 -3.46 25.96 48.11
C ALA A 215 -2.85 26.99 49.07
N GLU A 216 -3.39 28.19 49.10
CA GLU A 216 -2.89 29.31 49.91
C GLU A 216 -3.95 29.76 50.90
N ALA A 217 -3.67 29.61 52.20
CA ALA A 217 -4.54 30.04 53.29
C ALA A 217 -4.10 31.40 53.83
N THR A 218 -5.06 32.31 54.02
CA THR A 218 -4.86 33.62 54.65
C THR A 218 -5.70 33.68 55.92
N PHE A 219 -5.09 34.05 57.05
CA PHE A 219 -5.78 34.18 58.34
C PHE A 219 -5.93 35.65 58.73
N GLU A 220 -7.00 35.97 59.46
CA GLU A 220 -7.28 37.33 59.91
C GLU A 220 -7.67 37.34 61.39
N LYS A 221 -7.09 38.28 62.14
CA LYS A 221 -7.42 38.54 63.55
C LYS A 221 -8.50 39.62 63.61
N LYS A 222 -9.53 39.42 64.43
CA LYS A 222 -10.59 40.42 64.63
C LYS A 222 -10.04 41.68 65.31
N GLY A 223 -10.25 42.85 64.70
CA GLY A 223 -9.86 44.15 65.28
C GLY A 223 -10.81 44.61 66.40
N GLU A 224 -10.31 45.41 67.35
CA GLU A 224 -11.05 45.81 68.57
C GLU A 224 -12.31 46.66 68.32
N ASN A 225 -12.46 47.29 67.15
CA ASN A 225 -13.56 48.21 66.81
C ASN A 225 -14.51 47.70 65.70
N VAL A 226 -14.52 46.40 65.39
CA VAL A 226 -15.40 45.84 64.35
C VAL A 226 -16.70 45.29 64.96
N PRO A 227 -17.88 45.62 64.42
CA PRO A 227 -19.16 45.11 64.91
C PRO A 227 -19.22 43.58 64.94
N ASP A 228 -19.91 43.02 65.93
CA ASP A 228 -20.13 41.57 66.04
C ASP A 228 -21.01 41.01 64.92
N GLU A 229 -21.83 41.84 64.27
CA GLU A 229 -22.69 41.48 63.14
C GLU A 229 -22.56 42.47 61.97
N LEU A 230 -22.59 41.94 60.75
CA LEU A 230 -22.42 42.64 59.47
C LEU A 230 -23.68 42.51 58.61
N ASN A 231 -23.97 43.52 57.78
CA ASN A 231 -25.15 43.54 56.90
C ASN A 231 -24.87 42.86 55.56
N ILE A 232 -25.83 42.06 55.08
CA ILE A 232 -25.79 41.36 53.79
C ILE A 232 -27.03 41.71 52.96
N ILE A 233 -26.80 42.18 51.75
CA ILE A 233 -27.81 42.43 50.73
C ILE A 233 -27.65 41.37 49.64
N TRP A 234 -28.76 40.74 49.23
CA TRP A 234 -28.78 39.71 48.19
C TRP A 234 -29.60 40.22 47.01
N ASP A 235 -28.99 40.28 45.83
CA ASP A 235 -29.68 40.52 44.56
C ASP A 235 -29.65 39.24 43.71
N LEU A 236 -30.83 38.70 43.41
CA LEU A 236 -30.99 37.45 42.67
C LEU A 236 -30.91 37.64 41.15
N ASN A 237 -30.90 38.88 40.66
CA ASN A 237 -30.81 39.22 39.23
C ASN A 237 -31.76 38.40 38.33
N GLY A 238 -33.02 38.33 38.76
CA GLY A 238 -34.10 37.62 38.08
C GLY A 238 -34.17 36.11 38.34
N GLY A 239 -33.37 35.55 39.24
CA GLY A 239 -33.52 34.18 39.76
C GLY A 239 -34.45 34.10 40.99
N THR A 240 -34.65 32.88 41.48
CA THR A 240 -35.46 32.56 42.67
C THR A 240 -34.69 31.63 43.61
N VAL A 241 -34.94 31.72 44.92
CA VAL A 241 -34.28 30.83 45.88
C VAL A 241 -35.03 29.51 45.97
N THR A 242 -34.32 28.42 45.74
CA THR A 242 -34.87 27.06 45.81
C THR A 242 -34.54 26.36 47.12
N LYS A 243 -33.40 26.67 47.73
CA LYS A 243 -32.95 26.05 48.99
C LYS A 243 -31.95 26.93 49.73
N GLY A 244 -31.95 26.86 51.05
CA GLY A 244 -31.03 27.62 51.91
C GLY A 244 -31.62 28.93 52.42
N THR A 245 -30.85 29.65 53.23
CA THR A 245 -31.26 30.89 53.89
C THR A 245 -30.40 32.04 53.39
N MET A 246 -31.02 33.19 53.07
CA MET A 246 -30.33 34.44 52.74
C MET A 246 -30.40 35.39 53.94
N PRO A 247 -29.46 35.29 54.90
CA PRO A 247 -29.48 36.12 56.09
C PRO A 247 -29.24 37.58 55.72
N LYS A 248 -29.97 38.50 56.36
CA LYS A 248 -29.73 39.95 56.25
C LYS A 248 -28.57 40.42 57.11
N ARG A 249 -28.22 39.64 58.15
CA ARG A 249 -27.11 39.88 59.05
C ARG A 249 -26.33 38.60 59.31
N ILE A 250 -25.01 38.71 59.42
CA ILE A 250 -24.13 37.59 59.72
C ILE A 250 -23.10 38.01 60.77
N LYS A 251 -22.69 37.08 61.64
CA LYS A 251 -21.62 37.35 62.61
C LYS A 251 -20.30 37.65 61.90
N TYR A 252 -19.54 38.60 62.39
CA TYR A 252 -18.18 38.86 61.91
C TYR A 252 -17.34 37.59 61.96
N GLY A 253 -16.65 37.27 60.87
CA GLY A 253 -15.80 36.08 60.78
C GLY A 253 -16.55 34.78 60.51
N ALA A 254 -17.87 34.81 60.27
CA ALA A 254 -18.63 33.65 59.83
C ALA A 254 -18.71 33.59 58.29
N VAL A 255 -18.88 32.38 57.76
CA VAL A 255 -19.12 32.15 56.33
C VAL A 255 -20.60 32.23 55.99
N LEU A 256 -20.89 32.78 54.82
CA LEU A 256 -22.23 32.66 54.23
C LEU A 256 -22.36 31.26 53.64
N LYS A 257 -23.54 30.65 53.81
CA LYS A 257 -23.88 29.47 53.01
C LYS A 257 -24.43 29.97 51.69
N GLU A 258 -23.85 29.50 50.59
CA GLU A 258 -24.38 29.80 49.26
C GLU A 258 -25.84 29.31 49.19
N PRO A 259 -26.81 30.22 48.94
CA PRO A 259 -28.19 29.81 48.74
C PRO A 259 -28.30 29.13 47.38
N SER A 260 -29.01 28.00 47.32
CA SER A 260 -29.38 27.43 46.03
C SER A 260 -30.43 28.33 45.41
N VAL A 261 -30.10 28.84 44.23
CA VAL A 261 -30.98 29.69 43.44
C VAL A 261 -31.19 29.04 42.09
N GLU A 262 -32.37 29.19 41.52
CA GLU A 262 -32.67 28.76 40.16
C GLU A 262 -33.17 29.94 39.32
N LYS A 263 -32.81 29.90 38.05
CA LYS A 263 -33.42 30.69 37.00
C LYS A 263 -33.64 29.73 35.84
N LYS A 264 -34.90 29.42 35.53
CA LYS A 264 -35.27 28.39 34.55
C LYS A 264 -34.50 28.59 33.23
N GLY A 265 -33.71 27.60 32.83
CA GLY A 265 -32.88 27.64 31.62
C GLY A 265 -31.50 28.27 31.79
N TYR A 266 -31.09 28.61 33.02
CA TYR A 266 -29.82 29.24 33.33
C TYR A 266 -29.18 28.61 34.58
N THR A 267 -27.87 28.40 34.52
CA THR A 267 -27.03 28.14 35.69
C THR A 267 -26.48 29.44 36.26
N LEU A 268 -26.43 29.48 37.58
CA LEU A 268 -25.69 30.49 38.33
C LEU A 268 -24.18 30.40 38.01
N MET A 269 -23.60 31.46 37.44
CA MET A 269 -22.15 31.63 37.27
C MET A 269 -21.44 31.97 38.57
N GLY A 270 -22.18 32.48 39.54
CA GLY A 270 -21.71 32.78 40.88
C GLY A 270 -22.36 34.03 41.42
N TRP A 271 -21.99 34.37 42.64
CA TRP A 271 -22.36 35.62 43.28
C TRP A 271 -21.21 36.59 43.19
N TYR A 272 -21.47 37.87 42.99
CA TYR A 272 -20.43 38.89 42.83
C TYR A 272 -20.71 40.05 43.78
N VAL A 273 -19.66 40.70 44.27
CA VAL A 273 -19.80 41.78 45.26
C VAL A 273 -20.15 43.08 44.56
N GLY A 274 -21.28 43.70 44.92
CA GLY A 274 -21.76 44.97 44.36
C GLY A 274 -23.10 44.87 43.63
N GLU A 275 -23.72 46.00 43.31
CA GLU A 275 -25.08 46.08 42.72
C GLU A 275 -25.11 45.90 41.20
N ASN A 276 -23.97 46.02 40.50
CA ASN A 276 -23.89 45.77 39.06
C ASN A 276 -22.49 45.30 38.66
N PRO A 277 -22.10 44.10 39.11
CA PRO A 277 -20.73 43.61 38.96
C PRO A 277 -20.42 43.29 37.49
N GLN A 278 -19.21 43.62 37.03
CA GLN A 278 -18.71 43.24 35.70
C GLN A 278 -17.96 41.89 35.78
N PRO A 279 -18.57 40.76 35.38
CA PRO A 279 -17.99 39.42 35.62
C PRO A 279 -16.63 39.21 34.95
N GLU A 280 -16.36 39.92 33.85
CA GLU A 280 -15.08 39.90 33.14
C GLU A 280 -13.92 40.64 33.84
N LYS A 281 -14.20 41.48 34.85
CA LYS A 281 -13.20 42.27 35.58
C LYS A 281 -13.18 42.00 37.08
N GLU A 282 -14.26 41.44 37.60
CA GLU A 282 -14.47 41.24 39.02
C GLU A 282 -14.50 39.75 39.34
N GLN A 283 -13.98 39.39 40.50
CA GLN A 283 -13.95 38.02 40.94
C GLN A 283 -15.25 37.67 41.67
N SER A 284 -15.82 36.50 41.38
CA SER A 284 -16.98 36.00 42.13
C SER A 284 -16.64 35.86 43.62
N TYR A 285 -17.62 36.15 44.44
CA TYR A 285 -17.60 35.99 45.88
C TYR A 285 -17.41 34.50 46.23
N ASP A 286 -16.33 34.23 46.94
CA ASP A 286 -16.02 32.90 47.46
C ASP A 286 -16.77 32.73 48.79
N PHE A 287 -17.82 31.89 48.81
CA PHE A 287 -18.63 31.61 50.01
C PHE A 287 -17.85 30.91 51.12
N ASP A 288 -16.66 30.40 50.80
CA ASP A 288 -15.74 29.89 51.78
C ASP A 288 -14.89 31.00 52.42
N SER A 289 -15.07 32.25 52.01
CA SER A 289 -14.46 33.39 52.68
C SER A 289 -15.34 33.84 53.84
N VAL A 290 -14.71 34.14 54.96
CA VAL A 290 -15.43 34.73 56.10
C VAL A 290 -15.83 36.17 55.78
N VAL A 291 -17.01 36.56 56.25
CA VAL A 291 -17.50 37.92 56.08
C VAL A 291 -16.85 38.82 57.12
N THR A 292 -16.02 39.78 56.67
CA THR A 292 -15.33 40.74 57.54
C THR A 292 -15.78 42.20 57.33
N GLY A 293 -16.69 42.44 56.37
CA GLY A 293 -17.36 43.72 56.14
C GLY A 293 -18.79 43.55 55.64
N ASN A 294 -19.55 44.65 55.51
CA ASN A 294 -20.88 44.60 54.89
C ASN A 294 -20.78 44.20 53.41
N LEU A 295 -21.69 43.37 52.91
CA LEU A 295 -21.67 42.86 51.54
C LEU A 295 -23.01 43.10 50.82
N THR A 296 -22.91 43.42 49.53
CA THR A 296 -23.99 43.23 48.56
C THR A 296 -23.56 42.13 47.62
N LEU A 297 -24.31 41.03 47.53
CA LEU A 297 -24.04 39.89 46.66
C LEU A 297 -25.08 39.80 45.56
N THR A 298 -24.64 39.85 44.31
CA THR A 298 -25.49 39.79 43.13
C THR A 298 -25.25 38.49 42.36
N ALA A 299 -26.30 37.71 42.12
CA ALA A 299 -26.27 36.49 41.34
C ALA A 299 -26.09 36.80 39.85
N ILE A 300 -25.16 36.12 39.19
CA ILE A 300 -24.96 36.22 37.74
C ILE A 300 -25.30 34.88 37.10
N TRP A 301 -25.98 34.90 35.96
CA TRP A 301 -26.57 33.71 35.32
C TRP A 301 -26.01 33.52 33.91
N CYS A 302 -25.66 32.28 33.56
CA CYS A 302 -25.34 31.82 32.21
C CYS A 302 -26.37 30.78 31.79
N GLU A 303 -26.73 30.71 30.52
CA GLU A 303 -27.71 29.73 30.04
C GLU A 303 -27.22 28.29 30.27
N ASP A 304 -28.13 27.35 30.57
CA ASP A 304 -27.86 25.91 30.79
C ASP A 304 -27.52 25.16 29.49
N ALA A 305 -26.56 25.71 28.75
CA ALA A 305 -26.10 25.16 27.51
C ALA A 305 -24.62 25.47 27.29
N LEU A 306 -23.96 24.55 26.60
CA LEU A 306 -22.71 24.80 25.91
C LEU A 306 -23.01 25.06 24.44
N TYR A 307 -22.62 26.21 23.94
CA TYR A 307 -22.65 26.56 22.53
C TYR A 307 -21.28 26.25 21.94
N VAL A 308 -21.18 25.17 21.19
CA VAL A 308 -19.93 24.74 20.56
C VAL A 308 -19.87 25.26 19.13
N THR A 309 -18.91 26.12 18.85
CA THR A 309 -18.51 26.48 17.49
C THR A 309 -17.49 25.47 17.00
N PHE A 310 -17.81 24.80 15.90
CA PHE A 310 -16.92 23.87 15.23
C PHE A 310 -16.12 24.62 14.16
N ASP A 311 -14.83 24.83 14.39
CA ASP A 311 -13.90 25.42 13.44
C ASP A 311 -13.17 24.32 12.67
N PRO A 312 -13.42 24.15 11.36
CA PRO A 312 -12.78 23.11 10.55
C PRO A 312 -11.26 23.23 10.44
N ASN A 313 -10.67 24.38 10.85
CA ASN A 313 -9.23 24.61 10.96
C ASN A 313 -8.45 24.35 9.65
N TYR A 314 -9.05 24.69 8.51
CA TYR A 314 -8.39 24.79 7.20
C TYR A 314 -8.85 26.03 6.44
N ASP A 315 -8.04 26.49 5.48
CA ASP A 315 -8.28 27.74 4.77
C ASP A 315 -9.53 27.67 3.87
N GLY A 316 -10.36 28.71 3.90
CA GLY A 316 -11.61 28.78 3.12
C GLY A 316 -12.83 28.12 3.78
N ALA A 317 -12.69 27.50 4.95
CA ALA A 317 -13.83 27.05 5.74
C ALA A 317 -14.46 28.20 6.53
N GLU A 318 -15.78 28.34 6.46
CA GLU A 318 -16.51 29.21 7.38
C GLU A 318 -16.77 28.47 8.70
N SER A 319 -16.65 29.18 9.81
CA SER A 319 -17.06 28.66 11.11
C SER A 319 -18.59 28.61 11.16
N GLU A 320 -19.14 27.46 11.53
CA GLU A 320 -20.59 27.30 11.59
C GLU A 320 -21.19 27.97 12.83
N GLU A 321 -22.50 28.22 12.77
CA GLU A 321 -23.27 28.70 13.90
C GLU A 321 -23.08 27.79 15.13
N PRO A 322 -22.94 28.37 16.35
CA PRO A 322 -22.69 27.59 17.55
C PRO A 322 -23.79 26.55 17.79
N THR A 323 -23.41 25.27 17.87
CA THR A 323 -24.33 24.18 18.16
C THR A 323 -24.61 24.13 19.65
N ARG A 324 -25.88 24.16 20.02
CA ARG A 324 -26.33 24.15 21.41
C ARG A 324 -26.38 22.73 21.97
N PHE A 325 -25.60 22.46 23.01
CA PHE A 325 -25.64 21.24 23.81
C PHE A 325 -26.19 21.54 25.20
N ALA A 326 -27.18 20.75 25.64
CA ALA A 326 -27.71 20.90 27.00
C ALA A 326 -26.68 20.40 28.03
N PHE A 327 -26.56 21.11 29.15
CA PHE A 327 -25.78 20.65 30.30
C PHE A 327 -26.28 19.28 30.81
N GLY A 328 -25.38 18.32 31.06
CA GLY A 328 -25.70 16.91 31.37
C GLY A 328 -26.13 16.06 30.17
N GLY A 329 -26.21 16.66 28.98
CA GLY A 329 -26.36 15.93 27.71
C GLY A 329 -25.05 15.26 27.30
N LYS A 330 -25.06 14.54 26.17
CA LYS A 330 -23.86 13.93 25.60
C LYS A 330 -23.36 14.72 24.40
N PHE A 331 -22.06 14.97 24.35
CA PHE A 331 -21.39 15.51 23.18
C PHE A 331 -21.56 14.54 22.02
N GLN A 332 -21.98 15.07 20.88
CA GLN A 332 -22.06 14.30 19.65
C GLN A 332 -20.92 14.80 18.75
N LEU A 333 -20.05 13.87 18.34
CA LEU A 333 -19.01 14.16 17.38
C LEU A 333 -19.65 14.65 16.09
N LYS A 334 -19.14 15.77 15.61
CA LYS A 334 -19.45 16.23 14.27
C LYS A 334 -18.38 15.72 13.32
N GLU A 335 -18.73 14.75 12.48
CA GLU A 335 -17.85 14.40 11.38
C GLU A 335 -17.92 15.51 10.34
N ILE A 336 -16.75 16.01 9.97
CA ILE A 336 -16.60 16.95 8.87
C ILE A 336 -15.58 16.39 7.90
N SER A 337 -15.77 16.65 6.62
CA SER A 337 -14.81 16.33 5.58
C SER A 337 -14.02 17.60 5.25
N ARG A 338 -12.71 17.50 5.22
CA ARG A 338 -11.88 18.54 4.62
C ARG A 338 -11.73 18.22 3.14
N PRO A 339 -12.05 19.17 2.24
CA PRO A 339 -11.75 19.00 0.83
C PRO A 339 -10.25 18.72 0.68
N ALA A 340 -9.94 17.52 0.20
CA ALA A 340 -8.60 17.15 -0.18
C ALA A 340 -8.46 17.34 -1.69
N PRO A 341 -7.30 17.81 -2.17
CA PRO A 341 -6.96 17.65 -3.58
C PRO A 341 -7.07 16.18 -3.98
N GLU A 342 -7.44 15.91 -5.22
CA GLU A 342 -7.54 14.54 -5.74
C GLU A 342 -6.17 13.83 -5.61
N GLY A 343 -6.15 12.60 -5.07
CA GLY A 343 -4.92 11.90 -4.69
C GLY A 343 -4.43 12.14 -3.26
N MET A 344 -5.15 12.92 -2.45
CA MET A 344 -4.96 12.99 -1.00
C MET A 344 -6.26 12.70 -0.26
N GLU A 345 -6.12 12.25 0.98
CA GLU A 345 -7.20 12.26 1.95
C GLU A 345 -6.72 13.02 3.19
N TYR A 346 -7.57 13.90 3.72
CA TYR A 346 -7.34 14.48 5.04
C TYR A 346 -8.15 13.67 6.04
N LYS A 347 -7.45 12.84 6.82
CA LYS A 347 -8.09 12.08 7.88
C LYS A 347 -8.26 12.96 9.11
N MET A 348 -9.48 13.06 9.60
CA MET A 348 -9.75 13.81 10.81
C MET A 348 -9.27 13.03 12.04
N LEU A 349 -8.39 13.65 12.83
CA LEU A 349 -7.87 13.08 14.08
C LEU A 349 -8.82 13.28 15.27
N GLY A 350 -9.67 14.31 15.18
CA GLY A 350 -10.69 14.66 16.17
C GLY A 350 -10.87 16.17 16.33
N TRP A 351 -11.65 16.54 17.34
CA TRP A 351 -11.90 17.92 17.75
C TRP A 351 -11.06 18.29 18.96
N TYR A 352 -10.36 19.42 18.89
CA TYR A 352 -9.39 19.85 19.89
C TYR A 352 -9.69 21.28 20.36
N THR A 353 -9.29 21.61 21.59
CA THR A 353 -9.50 22.96 22.15
C THR A 353 -8.52 24.02 21.61
N GLU A 354 -7.49 23.60 20.86
CA GLU A 354 -6.50 24.49 20.27
C GLU A 354 -6.26 24.15 18.79
N LYS A 355 -5.80 25.14 18.02
CA LYS A 355 -5.48 24.95 16.60
C LYS A 355 -4.26 24.05 16.43
N GLN A 356 -4.35 23.11 15.51
CA GLN A 356 -3.18 22.41 14.98
C GLN A 356 -2.20 23.44 14.38
N ASP A 357 -0.93 23.30 14.73
CA ASP A 357 0.14 24.17 14.21
C ASP A 357 0.39 23.85 12.73
N LYS A 358 0.08 24.79 11.84
CA LYS A 358 0.18 24.58 10.38
C LYS A 358 1.61 24.38 9.88
N GLN A 359 2.65 24.79 10.62
CA GLN A 359 4.05 24.67 10.20
C GLN A 359 4.69 23.38 10.69
N THR A 360 4.34 22.93 11.91
CA THR A 360 4.93 21.74 12.52
C THR A 360 4.05 20.50 12.44
N GLY A 361 2.77 20.64 12.07
CA GLY A 361 1.79 19.55 12.06
C GLY A 361 1.33 19.11 13.46
N THR A 362 1.91 19.69 14.51
CA THR A 362 1.66 19.31 15.91
C THR A 362 0.24 19.66 16.32
N VAL A 363 -0.50 18.67 16.82
CA VAL A 363 -1.82 18.87 17.43
C VAL A 363 -1.62 19.31 18.88
N LYS A 364 -2.25 20.43 19.27
CA LYS A 364 -2.20 21.00 20.62
C LYS A 364 -3.59 20.98 21.25
N GLY A 365 -3.66 21.11 22.58
CA GLY A 365 -4.92 21.15 23.34
C GLY A 365 -5.53 19.79 23.64
N THR A 366 -6.71 19.79 24.26
CA THR A 366 -7.42 18.60 24.72
C THR A 366 -8.38 18.09 23.64
N LYS A 367 -8.34 16.79 23.35
CA LYS A 367 -9.29 16.12 22.44
C LYS A 367 -10.66 15.94 23.11
N TRP A 368 -11.73 16.21 22.37
CA TRP A 368 -13.11 15.96 22.80
C TRP A 368 -13.63 14.64 22.21
N GLU A 369 -14.09 13.75 23.08
CA GLU A 369 -14.47 12.39 22.71
C GLU A 369 -15.99 12.23 22.49
N LYS A 370 -16.37 11.28 21.62
CA LYS A 370 -17.77 10.94 21.38
C LYS A 370 -18.46 10.57 22.68
N ASP A 371 -19.71 11.01 22.84
CA ASP A 371 -20.58 10.69 23.98
C ASP A 371 -20.07 11.20 25.34
N GLN A 372 -19.02 12.02 25.34
CA GLN A 372 -18.54 12.73 26.52
C GLN A 372 -19.69 13.56 27.12
N GLU A 373 -19.92 13.43 28.42
CA GLU A 373 -20.96 14.21 29.10
C GLU A 373 -20.62 15.70 29.11
N ILE A 374 -21.60 16.54 28.80
CA ILE A 374 -21.45 18.00 28.76
C ILE A 374 -21.51 18.54 30.18
N THR A 375 -20.34 18.74 30.77
CA THR A 375 -20.16 19.29 32.11
C THR A 375 -19.77 20.77 32.11
N GLN A 376 -19.77 21.41 30.94
CA GLN A 376 -19.32 22.80 30.72
C GLN A 376 -20.49 23.67 30.21
N ARG A 377 -20.39 25.00 30.35
CA ARG A 377 -21.42 25.97 29.97
C ARG A 377 -20.80 27.18 29.28
N GLY A 378 -21.59 27.92 28.50
CA GLY A 378 -21.14 29.11 27.78
C GLY A 378 -20.73 28.76 26.34
N ASN A 379 -19.72 29.45 25.80
CA ASN A 379 -19.27 29.27 24.42
C ASN A 379 -17.91 28.55 24.38
N LEU A 380 -17.76 27.59 23.47
CA LEU A 380 -16.51 26.87 23.24
C LEU A 380 -16.25 26.76 21.74
N THR A 381 -15.02 27.02 21.31
CA THR A 381 -14.59 26.70 19.95
C THR A 381 -13.75 25.44 19.96
N LEU A 382 -14.12 24.47 19.13
CA LEU A 382 -13.33 23.27 18.86
C LEU A 382 -12.74 23.34 17.46
N TYR A 383 -11.47 22.99 17.34
CA TYR A 383 -10.71 23.00 16.10
C TYR A 383 -10.50 21.58 15.62
N ALA A 384 -10.81 21.30 14.36
CA ALA A 384 -10.49 20.00 13.78
C ALA A 384 -8.96 19.86 13.60
N ALA A 385 -8.44 18.67 13.88
CA ALA A 385 -7.06 18.32 13.53
C ALA A 385 -7.06 17.31 12.39
N TRP A 386 -6.10 17.46 11.49
CA TRP A 386 -6.03 16.70 10.24
C TRP A 386 -4.68 16.02 10.09
N GLU A 387 -4.71 14.79 9.59
CA GLU A 387 -3.56 14.04 9.10
C GLU A 387 -3.61 14.00 7.58
N ASN A 388 -2.46 14.24 6.94
CA ASN A 388 -2.32 14.15 5.49
C ASN A 388 -2.07 12.70 5.13
N VAL A 389 -3.00 12.09 4.41
CA VAL A 389 -2.83 10.75 3.84
C VAL A 389 -2.54 10.92 2.36
N ASP A 390 -1.35 10.50 1.94
CA ASP A 390 -1.00 10.41 0.53
C ASP A 390 -1.63 9.12 -0.04
N LEU A 391 -2.64 9.26 -0.89
CA LEU A 391 -3.31 8.09 -1.48
C LEU A 391 -2.42 7.41 -2.53
N PHE A 392 -1.34 8.08 -2.97
CA PHE A 392 -0.33 7.52 -3.87
C PHE A 392 0.70 6.63 -3.14
N GLU A 393 0.74 6.61 -1.81
CA GLU A 393 1.73 5.84 -1.04
C GLU A 393 1.32 4.38 -0.79
N ASN A 394 0.02 4.09 -0.79
CA ASN A 394 -0.48 2.75 -0.43
C ASN A 394 -0.81 1.87 -1.64
N ASN A 395 -0.46 2.31 -2.85
CA ASN A 395 -0.68 1.51 -4.04
C ASN A 395 0.42 0.44 -4.20
N THR A 396 0.00 -0.69 -4.73
CA THR A 396 0.85 -1.82 -5.08
C THR A 396 0.53 -2.18 -6.53
N ILE A 397 1.26 -3.13 -7.11
CA ILE A 397 0.97 -3.60 -8.45
C ILE A 397 -0.44 -4.22 -8.58
N GLU A 398 -0.97 -4.78 -7.48
CA GLU A 398 -2.30 -5.41 -7.43
C GLU A 398 -3.43 -4.41 -7.21
N ASN A 399 -3.11 -3.30 -6.56
CA ASN A 399 -4.01 -2.18 -6.36
C ASN A 399 -3.33 -0.89 -6.81
N PRO A 400 -3.08 -0.75 -8.13
CA PRO A 400 -2.46 0.46 -8.66
C PRO A 400 -3.42 1.63 -8.46
N PHE A 401 -2.87 2.82 -8.25
CA PHE A 401 -3.70 4.00 -8.17
C PHE A 401 -4.29 4.30 -9.56
N ILE A 402 -5.61 4.20 -9.69
CA ILE A 402 -6.32 4.42 -10.96
C ILE A 402 -6.56 5.92 -11.17
N ILE A 403 -5.91 6.49 -12.17
CA ILE A 403 -6.05 7.88 -12.60
C ILE A 403 -7.14 7.94 -13.69
N LYS A 404 -8.22 8.68 -13.43
CA LYS A 404 -9.38 8.76 -14.36
C LYS A 404 -9.61 10.13 -14.98
N ASN A 405 -8.88 11.16 -14.54
CA ASN A 405 -9.08 12.53 -15.01
C ASN A 405 -7.79 13.35 -14.96
N ALA A 406 -7.85 14.55 -15.55
CA ALA A 406 -6.73 15.45 -15.72
C ALA A 406 -6.26 16.06 -14.38
N GLU A 407 -7.18 16.33 -13.46
CA GLU A 407 -6.92 16.89 -12.13
C GLU A 407 -6.09 15.93 -11.28
N THR A 408 -6.44 14.64 -11.27
CA THR A 408 -5.70 13.58 -10.59
C THR A 408 -4.29 13.44 -11.15
N LEU A 409 -4.14 13.46 -12.48
CA LEU A 409 -2.84 13.37 -13.12
C LEU A 409 -1.96 14.59 -12.78
N LYS A 410 -2.55 15.79 -12.72
CA LYS A 410 -1.88 17.01 -12.28
C LYS A 410 -1.44 16.92 -10.81
N ALA A 411 -2.26 16.32 -9.94
CA ALA A 411 -1.90 16.12 -8.54
C ALA A 411 -0.68 15.20 -8.37
N LEU A 412 -0.56 14.14 -9.17
CA LEU A 412 0.65 13.33 -9.24
C LEU A 412 1.88 14.17 -9.60
N ALA A 413 1.77 15.02 -10.63
CA ALA A 413 2.85 15.92 -11.03
C ALA A 413 3.30 16.83 -9.87
N ASP A 414 2.35 17.49 -9.21
CA ASP A 414 2.64 18.39 -8.08
C ASP A 414 3.29 17.64 -6.92
N LYS A 415 2.87 16.42 -6.66
CA LYS A 415 3.40 15.61 -5.55
C LYS A 415 4.84 15.18 -5.77
N VAL A 416 5.12 14.66 -6.97
CA VAL A 416 6.49 14.30 -7.36
C VAL A 416 7.37 15.54 -7.26
N ASN A 417 6.94 16.66 -7.85
CA ASN A 417 7.76 17.87 -7.93
C ASN A 417 8.00 18.58 -6.59
N ASN A 418 7.16 18.36 -5.58
CA ASN A 418 7.30 18.94 -4.24
C ASN A 418 8.18 18.10 -3.29
N GLY A 419 8.69 16.93 -3.72
CA GLY A 419 9.57 16.10 -2.88
C GLY A 419 8.89 15.46 -1.67
N ASN A 420 7.57 15.29 -1.70
CA ASN A 420 6.80 14.72 -0.59
C ASN A 420 7.17 13.26 -0.30
N THR A 421 7.73 12.55 -1.27
CA THR A 421 8.32 11.22 -1.14
C THR A 421 9.81 11.33 -1.41
N LYS A 422 10.67 11.04 -0.44
CA LYS A 422 12.14 11.15 -0.62
C LYS A 422 12.70 10.23 -1.72
N ASP A 423 11.91 9.27 -2.20
CA ASP A 423 12.25 8.28 -3.20
C ASP A 423 11.48 8.44 -4.53
N GLY A 424 10.73 9.53 -4.73
CA GLY A 424 10.03 9.79 -6.01
C GLY A 424 8.96 8.76 -6.38
N TYR A 425 8.22 8.24 -5.39
CA TYR A 425 7.27 7.13 -5.53
C TYR A 425 7.90 5.83 -6.04
N ASN A 426 9.09 5.53 -5.56
CA ASN A 426 9.75 4.27 -5.86
C ASN A 426 8.86 3.07 -5.44
N CYS A 427 8.77 2.05 -6.30
CA CYS A 427 7.94 0.86 -6.07
C CYS A 427 6.43 1.15 -5.91
N LYS A 428 5.94 2.29 -6.44
CA LYS A 428 4.52 2.64 -6.49
C LYS A 428 3.97 2.55 -7.91
N TYR A 429 2.72 2.15 -8.04
CA TYR A 429 2.06 1.78 -9.29
C TYR A 429 0.86 2.69 -9.56
N PHE A 430 0.89 3.34 -10.72
CA PHE A 430 -0.15 4.21 -11.25
C PHE A 430 -0.64 3.63 -12.56
N LYS A 431 -1.96 3.65 -12.77
CA LYS A 431 -2.59 3.13 -13.98
C LYS A 431 -3.65 4.12 -14.46
N LEU A 432 -3.70 4.41 -15.76
CA LEU A 432 -4.84 5.16 -16.31
C LEU A 432 -6.07 4.24 -16.36
N GLY A 433 -7.23 4.77 -15.97
CA GLY A 433 -8.51 4.05 -16.07
C GLY A 433 -9.39 4.51 -17.22
N GLU A 434 -9.10 5.68 -17.80
CA GLU A 434 -9.82 6.31 -18.91
C GLU A 434 -8.85 7.18 -19.72
N ASP A 435 -9.25 7.58 -20.93
CA ASP A 435 -8.53 8.61 -21.71
C ASP A 435 -8.60 9.96 -20.99
N ILE A 436 -7.55 10.76 -21.04
CA ILE A 436 -7.43 12.04 -20.32
C ILE A 436 -7.27 13.21 -21.29
N ASP A 437 -8.15 14.20 -21.18
CA ASP A 437 -8.01 15.47 -21.89
C ASP A 437 -7.39 16.56 -21.00
N LEU A 438 -6.20 17.06 -21.35
CA LEU A 438 -5.49 18.10 -20.60
C LEU A 438 -5.85 19.53 -21.01
N LYS A 439 -6.88 19.74 -21.84
CA LYS A 439 -7.25 21.07 -22.36
C LYS A 439 -7.51 22.12 -21.28
N GLU A 440 -8.11 21.73 -20.15
CA GLU A 440 -8.41 22.63 -19.03
C GLU A 440 -7.24 22.76 -18.02
N ILE A 441 -6.19 21.92 -18.13
CA ILE A 441 -5.01 21.93 -17.25
C ILE A 441 -3.82 22.55 -18.00
N GLN A 442 -3.89 23.86 -18.25
CA GLN A 442 -2.88 24.59 -19.02
C GLN A 442 -2.36 25.84 -18.28
N PRO A 443 -1.03 26.10 -18.26
CA PRO A 443 0.04 25.29 -18.83
C PRO A 443 0.33 24.01 -18.03
N TRP A 444 0.70 22.93 -18.72
CA TRP A 444 1.09 21.68 -18.05
C TRP A 444 2.43 21.84 -17.31
N THR A 445 2.50 21.25 -16.11
CA THR A 445 3.76 21.11 -15.34
C THR A 445 4.23 19.67 -15.46
N PRO A 446 5.43 19.40 -16.01
CA PRO A 446 5.94 18.04 -16.19
C PRO A 446 6.00 17.23 -14.88
N ILE A 447 5.74 15.93 -14.94
CA ILE A 447 5.90 15.02 -13.80
C ILE A 447 7.40 14.73 -13.62
N GLY A 448 7.97 15.11 -12.48
CA GLY A 448 9.38 14.89 -12.16
C GLY A 448 10.30 16.05 -12.57
N THR A 449 11.18 16.45 -11.66
CA THR A 449 12.25 17.43 -11.87
C THR A 449 13.63 16.80 -11.67
N ALA A 450 14.70 17.53 -11.97
CA ALA A 450 16.07 17.04 -11.69
C ALA A 450 16.35 16.87 -10.18
N GLU A 451 15.67 17.63 -9.31
CA GLU A 451 15.79 17.51 -7.85
C GLU A 451 14.86 16.43 -7.30
N HIS A 452 13.69 16.24 -7.93
CA HIS A 452 12.67 15.28 -7.54
C HIS A 452 12.20 14.46 -8.76
N PRO A 453 13.02 13.50 -9.22
CA PRO A 453 12.69 12.72 -10.40
C PRO A 453 11.58 11.72 -10.10
N PHE A 454 10.79 11.38 -11.12
CA PHE A 454 9.81 10.30 -11.01
C PHE A 454 10.52 8.93 -11.03
N GLN A 455 10.21 8.08 -10.05
CA GLN A 455 10.78 6.74 -9.87
C GLN A 455 9.70 5.63 -9.74
N GLY A 456 8.44 5.96 -9.98
CA GLY A 456 7.32 5.02 -9.93
C GLY A 456 7.02 4.32 -11.27
N TYR A 457 6.01 3.43 -11.24
CA TYR A 457 5.49 2.70 -12.39
C TYR A 457 4.23 3.38 -12.92
N PHE A 458 4.27 3.87 -14.15
CA PHE A 458 3.11 4.48 -14.81
C PHE A 458 2.67 3.63 -16.01
N ASP A 459 1.50 3.03 -15.91
CA ASP A 459 0.87 2.26 -16.97
C ASP A 459 -0.27 3.06 -17.60
N GLY A 460 -0.12 3.43 -18.86
CA GLY A 460 -1.21 4.09 -19.59
C GLY A 460 -2.38 3.17 -19.89
N ASP A 461 -2.24 1.84 -19.73
CA ASP A 461 -3.26 0.84 -20.11
C ASP A 461 -3.79 1.01 -21.54
N TYR A 462 -2.95 1.52 -22.44
CA TYR A 462 -3.27 1.89 -23.81
C TYR A 462 -4.28 3.05 -23.96
N HIS A 463 -4.58 3.78 -22.89
CA HIS A 463 -5.32 5.04 -22.94
C HIS A 463 -4.52 6.17 -23.58
N ILE A 464 -5.25 7.16 -24.09
CA ILE A 464 -4.72 8.35 -24.75
C ILE A 464 -4.76 9.53 -23.78
N ILE A 465 -3.68 10.32 -23.75
CA ILE A 465 -3.69 11.66 -23.15
C ILE A 465 -3.65 12.71 -24.27
N SER A 466 -4.67 13.54 -24.37
CA SER A 466 -4.83 14.53 -25.43
C SER A 466 -4.58 15.96 -24.97
N ASN A 467 -4.28 16.85 -25.92
CA ASN A 467 -4.17 18.32 -25.71
C ASN A 467 -3.07 18.75 -24.71
N LEU A 468 -1.98 17.98 -24.60
CA LEU A 468 -0.82 18.36 -23.80
C LEU A 468 -0.13 19.60 -24.37
N ASN A 469 -0.15 20.72 -23.65
CA ASN A 469 0.51 21.96 -24.06
C ASN A 469 1.54 22.46 -23.02
N ILE A 470 2.77 22.67 -23.48
CA ILE A 470 3.92 23.11 -22.69
C ILE A 470 4.63 24.22 -23.48
N ASN A 471 4.86 25.37 -22.86
CA ASN A 471 5.57 26.48 -23.50
C ASN A 471 6.58 27.12 -22.53
N ASN A 472 7.73 26.46 -22.37
CA ASN A 472 8.81 26.84 -21.46
C ASN A 472 10.15 26.94 -22.21
N PRO A 473 10.34 27.94 -23.09
CA PRO A 473 11.51 28.05 -23.98
C PRO A 473 12.86 28.12 -23.26
N GLU A 474 12.88 28.48 -21.97
CA GLU A 474 14.09 28.63 -21.17
C GLU A 474 14.39 27.43 -20.25
N GLN A 475 13.48 26.44 -20.17
CA GLN A 475 13.59 25.31 -19.25
C GLN A 475 13.97 24.02 -19.99
N ASP A 476 14.87 23.25 -19.37
CA ASP A 476 15.27 21.94 -19.85
C ASP A 476 14.30 20.84 -19.36
N ASN A 477 14.38 19.63 -19.91
CA ASN A 477 13.66 18.44 -19.48
C ASN A 477 12.14 18.63 -19.56
N GLN A 478 11.63 18.84 -20.77
CA GLN A 478 10.21 19.10 -21.04
C GLN A 478 9.55 17.91 -21.73
N GLY A 479 8.35 17.55 -21.28
CA GLY A 479 7.50 16.45 -21.76
C GLY A 479 6.34 16.23 -20.79
N LEU A 480 5.50 15.21 -21.01
CA LEU A 480 4.51 14.81 -19.99
C LEU A 480 5.21 14.54 -18.64
N PHE A 481 6.30 13.78 -18.70
CA PHE A 481 7.28 13.58 -17.65
C PHE A 481 8.52 14.42 -17.95
N GLY A 482 8.96 15.22 -16.97
CA GLY A 482 10.14 16.06 -17.11
C GLY A 482 11.41 15.25 -16.93
N TYR A 483 11.54 14.60 -15.77
CA TYR A 483 12.71 13.81 -15.40
C TYR A 483 12.31 12.44 -14.79
N VAL A 484 12.81 11.36 -15.40
CA VAL A 484 12.66 9.98 -14.90
C VAL A 484 14.03 9.41 -14.50
N LEU A 485 14.11 8.77 -13.33
CA LEU A 485 15.37 8.23 -12.78
C LEU A 485 15.17 6.82 -12.23
N GLY A 486 16.20 5.98 -12.29
CA GLY A 486 16.27 4.71 -11.54
C GLY A 486 15.12 3.76 -11.85
N ASN A 487 14.23 3.53 -10.88
CA ASN A 487 13.08 2.63 -10.99
C ASN A 487 11.89 3.21 -11.77
N GLY A 488 11.99 4.46 -12.26
CA GLY A 488 10.92 5.06 -13.05
C GLY A 488 10.64 4.28 -14.33
N GLN A 489 9.38 3.89 -14.54
CA GLN A 489 8.91 3.20 -15.74
C GLN A 489 7.63 3.84 -16.28
N ILE A 490 7.57 3.98 -17.61
CA ILE A 490 6.37 4.44 -18.32
C ILE A 490 6.10 3.46 -19.47
N ARG A 491 4.86 2.98 -19.59
CA ARG A 491 4.45 2.03 -20.63
C ARG A 491 3.02 2.23 -21.11
N ASN A 492 2.70 1.65 -22.26
CA ASN A 492 1.34 1.52 -22.81
C ASN A 492 0.61 2.87 -22.87
N LEU A 493 1.27 3.92 -23.37
CA LEU A 493 0.74 5.27 -23.33
C LEU A 493 0.88 5.95 -24.69
N CYS A 494 -0.20 6.57 -25.17
CA CYS A 494 -0.18 7.41 -26.35
C CYS A 494 -0.56 8.85 -26.02
N LEU A 495 0.10 9.81 -26.68
CA LEU A 495 -0.31 11.22 -26.65
C LEU A 495 -0.91 11.63 -27.98
N GLU A 496 -1.93 12.47 -27.93
CA GLU A 496 -2.57 13.07 -29.10
C GLU A 496 -2.62 14.59 -28.97
N ASP A 497 -2.51 15.29 -30.09
CA ASP A 497 -2.61 16.75 -30.20
C ASP A 497 -1.68 17.50 -29.23
N VAL A 498 -0.41 17.09 -29.20
CA VAL A 498 0.61 17.71 -28.35
C VAL A 498 1.10 19.04 -28.92
N ASN A 499 1.37 20.03 -28.07
CA ASN A 499 2.07 21.27 -28.42
C ASN A 499 3.14 21.59 -27.38
N ILE A 500 4.37 21.17 -27.64
CA ILE A 500 5.47 21.25 -26.67
C ILE A 500 6.59 22.14 -27.21
N HIS A 501 6.99 23.13 -26.41
CA HIS A 501 8.11 24.02 -26.65
C HIS A 501 8.99 24.13 -25.40
N GLY A 502 10.25 23.73 -25.51
CA GLY A 502 11.24 23.74 -24.42
C GLY A 502 12.65 24.17 -24.85
N LYS A 503 13.60 24.21 -23.91
CA LYS A 503 15.00 24.54 -24.21
C LYS A 503 15.80 23.33 -24.67
N SER A 504 16.23 22.46 -23.76
CA SER A 504 16.99 21.24 -24.04
C SER A 504 16.35 20.01 -23.42
N ASN A 505 16.57 18.82 -24.00
CA ASN A 505 15.96 17.55 -23.58
C ASN A 505 14.42 17.66 -23.61
N VAL A 506 13.89 17.81 -24.82
CA VAL A 506 12.45 17.99 -25.05
C VAL A 506 11.91 16.74 -25.73
N GLY A 507 10.97 16.05 -25.08
CA GLY A 507 10.27 14.89 -25.63
C GLY A 507 8.76 15.04 -25.54
N GLY A 508 8.02 14.26 -26.32
CA GLY A 508 6.57 14.18 -26.19
C GLY A 508 6.16 13.66 -24.80
N ILE A 509 6.66 12.47 -24.47
CA ILE A 509 6.33 11.78 -23.21
C ILE A 509 7.38 12.06 -22.15
N ILE A 510 8.67 12.01 -22.50
CA ILE A 510 9.78 12.11 -21.54
C ILE A 510 10.76 13.20 -21.97
N GLY A 511 10.98 14.21 -21.13
CA GLY A 511 12.03 15.20 -21.35
C GLY A 511 13.43 14.57 -21.25
N LYS A 512 13.78 14.13 -20.04
CA LYS A 512 15.02 13.42 -19.77
C LYS A 512 14.80 12.16 -18.95
N MET A 513 15.51 11.11 -19.33
CA MET A 513 15.66 9.92 -18.49
C MET A 513 17.14 9.66 -18.21
N GLU A 514 17.45 9.27 -16.98
CA GLU A 514 18.80 8.94 -16.55
C GLU A 514 18.80 7.65 -15.74
N ASP A 515 19.75 6.76 -16.00
CA ASP A 515 19.97 5.51 -15.26
C ASP A 515 18.70 4.70 -14.99
N CYS A 516 17.70 4.83 -15.88
CA CYS A 516 16.49 4.03 -15.78
C CYS A 516 16.85 2.60 -16.16
N ILE A 517 16.38 1.67 -15.33
CA ILE A 517 16.76 0.26 -15.43
C ILE A 517 15.66 -0.59 -16.06
N HIS A 518 14.50 0.01 -16.34
CA HIS A 518 13.39 -0.61 -17.06
C HIS A 518 13.41 -0.34 -18.57
N SER A 519 12.89 -1.31 -19.32
CA SER A 519 12.52 -1.11 -20.72
C SER A 519 11.26 -0.25 -20.81
N PHE A 520 11.36 0.83 -21.58
CA PHE A 520 10.26 1.70 -21.97
C PHE A 520 9.66 1.11 -23.25
N LYS A 521 8.38 0.73 -23.15
CA LYS A 521 7.71 0.00 -24.21
C LYS A 521 6.31 0.54 -24.46
N ASN A 522 5.87 0.39 -25.70
CA ASN A 522 4.52 0.76 -26.12
C ASN A 522 4.20 2.23 -25.87
N LEU A 523 5.08 3.12 -26.33
CA LEU A 523 4.93 4.57 -26.19
C LEU A 523 4.73 5.23 -27.56
N GLY A 524 3.75 6.12 -27.67
CA GLY A 524 3.38 6.74 -28.94
C GLY A 524 3.04 8.21 -28.85
N VAL A 525 3.39 8.98 -29.88
CA VAL A 525 2.80 10.32 -30.11
C VAL A 525 2.12 10.33 -31.48
N ILE A 526 0.79 10.49 -31.47
CA ILE A 526 -0.11 10.34 -32.62
C ILE A 526 -0.13 11.59 -33.50
N SER A 527 -0.15 12.78 -32.90
CA SER A 527 -0.26 14.06 -33.61
C SER A 527 0.30 15.21 -32.77
N GLY A 528 0.59 16.33 -33.43
CA GLY A 528 1.02 17.56 -32.77
C GLY A 528 2.38 18.09 -33.22
N THR A 529 2.96 18.96 -32.40
CA THR A 529 4.26 19.61 -32.62
C THR A 529 5.12 19.60 -31.37
N ILE A 530 6.38 19.19 -31.52
CA ILE A 530 7.39 19.17 -30.45
C ILE A 530 8.59 20.00 -30.92
N SER A 531 9.03 20.95 -30.10
CA SER A 531 10.08 21.88 -30.50
C SER A 531 11.00 22.30 -29.36
N GLY A 532 12.26 22.57 -29.69
CA GLY A 532 13.21 23.13 -28.73
C GLY A 532 14.54 23.53 -29.34
N THR A 533 15.51 23.84 -28.46
CA THR A 533 16.85 24.28 -28.86
C THR A 533 17.79 23.12 -29.14
N ALA A 534 17.81 22.06 -28.32
CA ALA A 534 18.72 20.92 -28.46
C ALA A 534 18.14 19.63 -27.82
N ASN A 535 18.55 18.46 -28.31
CA ASN A 535 18.06 17.14 -27.85
C ASN A 535 16.53 17.06 -27.85
N VAL A 536 15.94 17.18 -29.05
CA VAL A 536 14.49 17.16 -29.23
C VAL A 536 14.08 15.82 -29.84
N GLY A 537 13.24 15.04 -29.14
CA GLY A 537 12.74 13.75 -29.62
C GLY A 537 11.23 13.69 -29.68
N GLY A 538 10.69 12.79 -30.49
CA GLY A 538 9.23 12.58 -30.55
C GLY A 538 8.69 11.98 -29.26
N ILE A 539 9.41 11.02 -28.66
CA ILE A 539 9.06 10.41 -27.38
C ILE A 539 9.95 10.93 -26.27
N ILE A 540 11.27 10.89 -26.48
CA ILE A 540 12.29 11.12 -25.45
C ILE A 540 13.23 12.25 -25.86
N GLY A 541 13.40 13.29 -25.06
CA GLY A 541 14.38 14.33 -25.35
C GLY A 541 15.82 13.81 -25.27
N SER A 542 16.22 13.35 -24.08
CA SER A 542 17.53 12.73 -23.85
C SER A 542 17.45 11.50 -22.95
N ALA A 543 18.17 10.44 -23.34
CA ALA A 543 18.26 9.20 -22.59
C ALA A 543 19.71 8.83 -22.28
N ILE A 544 20.07 8.85 -21.00
CA ILE A 544 21.44 8.68 -20.53
C ILE A 544 21.53 7.47 -19.61
N GLN A 545 22.48 6.58 -19.90
CA GLN A 545 22.74 5.41 -19.07
C GLN A 545 24.23 5.37 -18.67
N LYS A 546 24.52 5.73 -17.42
CA LYS A 546 25.88 5.81 -16.86
C LYS A 546 26.25 4.49 -16.18
N ASN A 547 25.41 4.04 -15.26
CA ASN A 547 25.74 3.00 -14.28
C ASN A 547 25.15 1.62 -14.60
N TYR A 548 24.03 1.56 -15.33
CA TYR A 548 23.31 0.33 -15.63
C TYR A 548 23.42 -0.06 -17.11
N ASN A 549 23.02 -1.27 -17.47
CA ASN A 549 22.87 -1.72 -18.86
C ASN A 549 21.47 -2.30 -19.01
N CYS A 550 20.49 -1.47 -19.38
CA CYS A 550 19.16 -1.98 -19.69
C CYS A 550 19.23 -2.66 -21.07
N LYS A 551 18.95 -3.96 -21.13
CA LYS A 551 18.95 -4.73 -22.39
C LYS A 551 17.64 -4.42 -23.11
N GLU A 552 17.70 -3.71 -24.23
CA GLU A 552 16.56 -3.21 -25.03
C GLU A 552 15.70 -2.14 -24.33
N PRO A 553 16.29 -0.98 -23.99
CA PRO A 553 15.61 0.04 -23.20
C PRO A 553 14.46 0.72 -23.95
N TYR A 554 14.48 0.73 -25.30
CA TYR A 554 13.47 1.41 -26.11
C TYR A 554 12.86 0.46 -27.13
N THR A 555 11.72 -0.11 -26.79
CA THR A 555 11.03 -1.06 -27.66
C THR A 555 9.67 -0.54 -28.05
N LEU A 556 9.27 -0.77 -29.30
CA LEU A 556 7.88 -0.59 -29.74
C LEU A 556 7.39 0.86 -29.55
N MET A 557 8.13 1.84 -30.08
CA MET A 557 7.77 3.25 -29.98
C MET A 557 7.43 3.86 -31.33
N PHE A 558 6.53 4.84 -31.35
CA PHE A 558 6.26 5.57 -32.58
C PHE A 558 6.06 7.08 -32.39
N ASN A 559 6.45 7.83 -33.41
CA ASN A 559 6.14 9.26 -33.50
C ASN A 559 5.54 9.63 -34.86
N SER A 560 4.43 10.34 -34.79
CA SER A 560 3.74 10.95 -35.92
C SER A 560 3.64 12.49 -35.80
N ALA A 561 4.06 13.07 -34.67
CA ALA A 561 4.13 14.52 -34.49
C ALA A 561 5.33 15.15 -35.22
N ASN A 562 5.21 16.42 -35.60
CA ASN A 562 6.31 17.14 -36.24
C ASN A 562 7.31 17.61 -35.18
N ILE A 563 8.60 17.40 -35.42
CA ILE A 563 9.68 17.68 -34.48
C ILE A 563 10.63 18.72 -35.07
N THR A 564 10.91 19.78 -34.31
CA THR A 564 11.84 20.83 -34.72
C THR A 564 12.88 21.14 -33.65
N ALA A 565 14.17 21.10 -34.00
CA ALA A 565 15.24 21.62 -33.16
C ALA A 565 15.97 22.77 -33.87
N SER A 566 16.17 23.90 -33.19
CA SER A 566 16.92 25.03 -33.77
C SER A 566 18.43 24.82 -33.76
N SER A 567 18.94 23.91 -32.93
CA SER A 567 20.35 23.52 -32.83
C SER A 567 20.48 22.07 -32.31
N GLY A 568 21.66 21.46 -32.41
CA GLY A 568 21.91 20.14 -31.81
C GLY A 568 21.13 18.97 -32.41
N ALA A 569 20.93 17.93 -31.61
CA ALA A 569 20.36 16.65 -32.02
C ALA A 569 18.83 16.65 -32.03
N VAL A 570 18.24 16.13 -33.11
CA VAL A 570 16.79 15.90 -33.23
C VAL A 570 16.54 14.50 -33.77
N GLY A 571 15.58 13.77 -33.20
CA GLY A 571 15.27 12.41 -33.66
C GLY A 571 13.81 12.04 -33.55
N GLY A 572 13.33 11.17 -34.44
CA GLY A 572 11.93 10.75 -34.50
C GLY A 572 11.43 10.15 -33.18
N ILE A 573 12.25 9.35 -32.50
CA ILE A 573 11.93 8.78 -31.19
C ILE A 573 12.68 9.49 -30.10
N ALA A 574 14.01 9.64 -30.25
CA ALA A 574 14.87 10.22 -29.24
C ALA A 574 15.74 11.34 -29.80
N GLY A 575 15.84 12.47 -29.10
CA GLY A 575 16.78 13.53 -29.47
C GLY A 575 18.22 13.06 -29.32
N SER A 576 18.55 12.51 -28.15
CA SER A 576 19.86 11.92 -27.86
C SER A 576 19.74 10.64 -27.04
N ILE A 577 20.43 9.59 -27.49
CA ILE A 577 20.68 8.37 -26.71
C ILE A 577 22.20 8.17 -26.62
N ASN A 578 22.72 7.54 -25.56
CA ASN A 578 24.13 7.15 -25.50
C ASN A 578 24.36 5.75 -26.10
N THR A 579 25.61 5.35 -26.37
CA THR A 579 25.94 4.11 -27.12
C THR A 579 25.61 2.79 -26.39
N LYS A 580 25.06 2.85 -25.18
CA LYS A 580 24.59 1.68 -24.42
C LYS A 580 23.10 1.40 -24.67
N ASN A 581 22.42 2.30 -25.36
CA ASN A 581 21.00 2.28 -25.58
C ASN A 581 20.66 1.89 -27.03
N THR A 582 19.66 1.03 -27.22
CA THR A 582 19.19 0.60 -28.54
C THR A 582 17.68 0.87 -28.70
N ALA A 583 17.27 1.33 -29.88
CA ALA A 583 15.86 1.37 -30.28
C ALA A 583 15.51 0.13 -31.10
N ASN A 584 14.44 -0.59 -30.70
CA ASN A 584 14.02 -1.82 -31.33
C ASN A 584 12.52 -1.79 -31.68
N GLY A 585 12.18 -2.07 -32.93
CA GLY A 585 10.78 -2.10 -33.36
C GLY A 585 10.10 -0.73 -33.29
N CYS A 586 10.83 0.34 -33.63
CA CYS A 586 10.31 1.71 -33.56
C CYS A 586 10.04 2.30 -34.95
N PHE A 587 9.15 3.29 -35.06
CA PHE A 587 9.00 4.03 -36.31
C PHE A 587 8.68 5.52 -36.18
N ASN A 588 9.04 6.29 -37.22
CA ASN A 588 8.69 7.70 -37.34
C ASN A 588 7.99 8.02 -38.66
N THR A 589 6.85 8.69 -38.59
CA THR A 589 6.17 9.28 -39.76
C THR A 589 6.11 10.81 -39.71
N GLY A 590 6.30 11.40 -38.53
CA GLY A 590 6.27 12.85 -38.32
C GLY A 590 7.47 13.57 -38.94
N LYS A 591 7.28 14.80 -39.44
CA LYS A 591 8.37 15.54 -40.11
C LYS A 591 9.42 15.98 -39.10
N ILE A 592 10.69 15.81 -39.46
CA ILE A 592 11.84 16.17 -38.62
C ILE A 592 12.62 17.32 -39.28
N SER A 593 12.88 18.38 -38.51
CA SER A 593 13.68 19.53 -38.94
C SER A 593 14.72 19.91 -37.88
N GLY A 594 16.00 19.89 -38.24
CA GLY A 594 17.10 20.33 -37.36
C GLY A 594 18.48 20.03 -37.96
N GLU A 595 19.53 20.47 -37.28
CA GLU A 595 20.92 20.39 -37.76
C GLU A 595 21.45 18.94 -37.78
N HIS A 596 21.22 18.17 -36.72
CA HIS A 596 21.62 16.76 -36.60
C HIS A 596 20.36 15.88 -36.53
N ALA A 597 19.68 15.73 -37.67
CA ALA A 597 18.42 15.01 -37.76
C ALA A 597 18.61 13.50 -37.94
N GLY A 598 18.06 12.71 -37.02
CA GLY A 598 17.95 11.26 -37.11
C GLY A 598 16.51 10.81 -37.36
N ALA A 599 16.33 9.74 -38.11
CA ALA A 599 15.02 9.14 -38.34
C ALA A 599 14.42 8.57 -37.06
N VAL A 600 15.25 7.99 -36.19
CA VAL A 600 14.89 7.46 -34.88
C VAL A 600 15.64 8.19 -33.78
N SER A 601 16.96 8.33 -33.90
CA SER A 601 17.79 9.06 -32.92
C SER A 601 18.73 10.08 -33.55
N GLY A 602 18.76 11.29 -32.99
CA GLY A 602 19.66 12.36 -33.44
C GLY A 602 21.14 12.12 -33.09
N THR A 603 21.45 11.35 -32.05
CA THR A 603 22.84 10.97 -31.64
C THR A 603 22.89 9.58 -30.99
N GLY A 604 24.05 8.92 -31.01
CA GLY A 604 24.31 7.64 -30.29
C GLY A 604 23.65 6.39 -30.88
N TYR A 605 23.51 6.36 -32.21
CA TYR A 605 22.84 5.37 -33.06
C TYR A 605 23.49 3.96 -33.14
N ALA A 606 24.22 3.53 -32.11
CA ALA A 606 24.83 2.19 -32.08
C ALA A 606 23.78 1.14 -31.69
N GLY A 607 23.22 0.41 -32.67
CA GLY A 607 22.47 -0.82 -32.42
C GLY A 607 20.95 -0.75 -32.53
N ASN A 608 20.38 0.22 -33.28
CA ASN A 608 18.96 0.16 -33.62
C ASN A 608 18.64 -1.06 -34.49
N SER A 609 17.55 -1.76 -34.18
CA SER A 609 17.05 -2.92 -34.93
C SER A 609 15.57 -2.74 -35.26
N ASP A 610 15.14 -3.29 -36.40
CA ASP A 610 13.74 -3.28 -36.84
C ASP A 610 13.06 -1.89 -36.78
N CYS A 611 13.83 -0.85 -37.09
CA CYS A 611 13.39 0.53 -37.06
C CYS A 611 13.07 1.06 -38.47
N TYR A 612 11.95 1.77 -38.61
CA TYR A 612 11.46 2.26 -39.90
C TYR A 612 11.13 3.75 -39.88
N TYR A 613 11.25 4.43 -41.01
CA TYR A 613 10.78 5.80 -41.12
C TYR A 613 10.17 6.10 -42.49
N LEU A 614 9.22 7.03 -42.52
CA LEU A 614 8.64 7.51 -43.77
C LEU A 614 9.71 8.28 -44.57
N ASP A 615 9.96 7.87 -45.81
CA ASP A 615 10.99 8.44 -46.69
C ASP A 615 10.88 9.96 -46.92
N THR A 616 9.69 10.53 -46.72
CA THR A 616 9.40 11.97 -46.81
C THR A 616 9.46 12.71 -45.47
N SER A 617 9.70 12.02 -44.35
CA SER A 617 9.73 12.62 -43.01
C SER A 617 11.04 13.34 -42.67
N VAL A 618 12.16 12.88 -43.22
CA VAL A 618 13.50 13.42 -42.95
C VAL A 618 14.43 13.18 -44.14
N THR A 619 15.28 14.16 -44.45
CA THR A 619 16.28 14.04 -45.53
C THR A 619 17.63 13.63 -44.95
N ASN A 620 18.25 12.58 -45.51
CA ASN A 620 19.59 12.10 -45.14
C ASN A 620 19.85 11.98 -43.63
N PRO A 621 19.02 11.21 -42.90
CA PRO A 621 19.16 11.12 -41.45
C PRO A 621 20.50 10.51 -41.03
N VAL A 622 21.00 10.93 -39.86
CA VAL A 622 22.30 10.50 -39.32
C VAL A 622 22.37 9.00 -39.00
N ASP A 623 21.23 8.36 -38.74
CA ASP A 623 21.08 6.97 -38.34
C ASP A 623 20.57 6.06 -39.48
N ARG A 624 20.65 6.51 -40.75
CA ARG A 624 20.18 5.80 -41.97
C ARG A 624 20.72 4.38 -42.16
N GLU A 625 21.85 4.04 -41.54
CA GLU A 625 22.43 2.69 -41.62
C GLU A 625 21.76 1.71 -40.64
N SER A 626 21.02 2.24 -39.66
CA SER A 626 20.38 1.50 -38.56
C SER A 626 18.84 1.62 -38.55
N ALA A 627 18.27 2.53 -39.34
CA ALA A 627 16.84 2.69 -39.56
C ALA A 627 16.52 2.69 -41.06
N GLN A 628 15.43 2.02 -41.46
CA GLN A 628 15.11 1.79 -42.87
C GLN A 628 14.05 2.76 -43.39
N ALA A 629 14.36 3.44 -44.50
CA ALA A 629 13.39 4.26 -45.23
C ALA A 629 12.30 3.38 -45.86
N LYS A 630 11.04 3.77 -45.68
CA LYS A 630 9.86 3.11 -46.27
C LYS A 630 8.90 4.16 -46.82
N ASN A 631 8.15 3.80 -47.86
CA ASN A 631 7.15 4.68 -48.44
C ASN A 631 5.85 4.69 -47.63
N ALA A 632 4.94 5.61 -47.95
CA ALA A 632 3.65 5.73 -47.26
C ALA A 632 2.78 4.46 -47.34
N GLU A 633 2.90 3.67 -48.40
CA GLU A 633 2.10 2.45 -48.59
C GLU A 633 2.46 1.36 -47.56
N PHE A 634 3.75 1.22 -47.22
CA PHE A 634 4.23 0.30 -46.19
C PHE A 634 3.57 0.54 -44.82
N PHE A 635 3.35 1.80 -44.45
CA PHE A 635 2.70 2.18 -43.19
C PHE A 635 1.17 2.08 -43.24
N LYS A 636 0.56 2.10 -44.43
CA LYS A 636 -0.91 2.09 -44.61
C LYS A 636 -1.50 0.69 -44.79
N ASN A 637 -0.74 -0.25 -45.33
CA ASN A 637 -1.28 -1.51 -45.84
C ASN A 637 -1.20 -2.71 -44.87
N GLY A 638 -0.79 -2.49 -43.61
CA GLY A 638 -0.60 -3.54 -42.60
C GLY A 638 0.81 -4.16 -42.58
N GLU A 639 1.66 -3.88 -43.58
CA GLU A 639 3.00 -4.46 -43.67
C GLU A 639 3.92 -3.97 -42.54
N ALA A 640 3.87 -2.68 -42.21
CA ALA A 640 4.63 -2.12 -41.10
C ALA A 640 4.27 -2.81 -39.78
N ALA A 641 2.98 -2.86 -39.42
CA ALA A 641 2.49 -3.52 -38.21
C ALA A 641 2.91 -5.00 -38.16
N TYR A 642 2.74 -5.74 -39.26
CA TYR A 642 3.16 -7.13 -39.36
C TYR A 642 4.67 -7.32 -39.16
N THR A 643 5.47 -6.42 -39.73
CA THR A 643 6.93 -6.54 -39.70
C THR A 643 7.48 -6.20 -38.31
N LEU A 644 6.95 -5.15 -37.69
CA LEU A 644 7.29 -4.73 -36.32
C LEU A 644 6.94 -5.80 -35.27
N ASP A 645 5.92 -6.62 -35.53
CA ASP A 645 5.53 -7.77 -34.70
C ASP A 645 6.42 -9.02 -34.87
N HIS A 646 7.50 -8.91 -35.65
CA HIS A 646 8.28 -10.05 -36.14
C HIS A 646 7.39 -11.11 -36.77
N GLY A 647 6.36 -10.70 -37.52
CA GLY A 647 5.27 -11.58 -37.94
C GLY A 647 5.71 -12.81 -38.73
N SER A 648 6.92 -12.85 -39.28
CA SER A 648 7.52 -14.03 -39.91
C SER A 648 8.11 -15.05 -38.92
N GLN A 649 8.12 -14.81 -37.60
CA GLN A 649 8.66 -15.65 -36.52
C GLN A 649 7.56 -16.42 -35.77
N LEU A 650 7.91 -17.53 -35.08
CA LEU A 650 6.94 -18.42 -34.43
C LEU A 650 6.42 -17.79 -33.13
N ALA A 651 7.36 -17.27 -32.34
CA ALA A 651 7.09 -16.35 -31.25
C ALA A 651 6.98 -14.93 -31.83
N ARG A 652 5.79 -14.55 -32.31
CA ARG A 652 5.47 -13.16 -32.67
C ARG A 652 4.93 -12.41 -31.44
N THR A 653 5.11 -11.10 -31.41
CA THR A 653 4.83 -10.29 -30.21
C THR A 653 3.39 -9.76 -30.13
N GLU A 654 2.71 -9.60 -31.27
CA GLU A 654 1.30 -9.17 -31.37
C GLU A 654 0.99 -7.80 -30.75
N TYR A 655 1.97 -6.91 -30.69
CA TYR A 655 1.80 -5.56 -30.14
C TYR A 655 1.26 -4.56 -31.16
N TRP A 656 1.31 -4.85 -32.45
CA TRP A 656 0.96 -3.89 -33.50
C TRP A 656 -0.32 -4.25 -34.27
N SER A 657 -1.23 -3.28 -34.33
CA SER A 657 -2.37 -3.26 -35.22
C SER A 657 -2.17 -2.24 -36.36
N GLN A 658 -3.11 -2.22 -37.30
CA GLN A 658 -3.16 -1.23 -38.38
C GLN A 658 -4.28 -0.21 -38.11
N GLY A 659 -3.88 1.04 -37.87
CA GLY A 659 -4.76 2.21 -37.85
C GLY A 659 -5.02 2.75 -39.26
N GLU A 660 -5.67 3.92 -39.37
CA GLU A 660 -6.09 4.47 -40.67
C GLU A 660 -4.92 4.82 -41.60
N SER A 661 -3.84 5.38 -41.05
CA SER A 661 -2.71 5.90 -41.83
C SER A 661 -1.35 5.30 -41.47
N PHE A 662 -1.23 4.73 -40.27
CA PHE A 662 0.00 4.15 -39.73
C PHE A 662 -0.33 3.06 -38.69
N PRO A 663 0.63 2.23 -38.29
CA PRO A 663 0.44 1.25 -37.22
C PRO A 663 0.09 1.92 -35.89
N ILE A 664 -0.72 1.23 -35.09
CA ILE A 664 -1.07 1.61 -33.71
C ILE A 664 -0.88 0.40 -32.81
N PHE A 665 -0.89 0.57 -31.49
CA PHE A 665 -0.84 -0.58 -30.60
C PHE A 665 -2.10 -1.44 -30.73
N ALA A 666 -1.91 -2.75 -30.60
CA ALA A 666 -3.01 -3.70 -30.60
C ALA A 666 -3.70 -3.72 -29.24
N ASP A 667 -5.02 -3.73 -29.24
CA ASP A 667 -5.85 -3.72 -28.03
C ASP A 667 -7.08 -4.65 -28.20
N SER A 668 -8.08 -4.47 -27.33
CA SER A 668 -9.31 -5.27 -27.37
C SER A 668 -10.15 -5.04 -28.65
N GLU A 669 -10.02 -3.89 -29.30
CA GLU A 669 -10.73 -3.46 -30.51
C GLU A 669 -9.83 -3.55 -31.77
N ASN A 670 -8.57 -3.15 -31.65
CA ASN A 670 -7.57 -3.08 -32.70
C ASN A 670 -6.67 -4.33 -32.71
N LYS A 671 -7.09 -5.40 -33.39
CA LYS A 671 -6.35 -6.69 -33.39
C LYS A 671 -5.06 -6.66 -34.20
N ALA A 672 -4.09 -7.49 -33.81
CA ALA A 672 -2.80 -7.63 -34.49
C ALA A 672 -2.92 -8.06 -35.97
N VAL A 673 -1.91 -7.72 -36.79
CA VAL A 673 -1.92 -7.96 -38.25
C VAL A 673 -1.22 -9.26 -38.63
N TYR A 674 -1.80 -10.06 -39.52
CA TYR A 674 -1.26 -11.35 -39.98
C TYR A 674 -1.10 -11.37 -41.50
N LYS A 675 -0.18 -12.21 -41.99
CA LYS A 675 0.06 -12.40 -43.43
C LYS A 675 -0.82 -13.51 -43.99
N LEU A 676 -1.61 -13.15 -45.00
CA LEU A 676 -2.38 -14.07 -45.83
C LEU A 676 -1.68 -14.28 -47.17
N SER A 677 -1.46 -15.52 -47.56
CA SER A 677 -0.87 -15.88 -48.85
C SER A 677 -1.80 -16.82 -49.64
N LEU A 678 -1.77 -16.75 -50.97
CA LEU A 678 -2.53 -17.63 -51.86
C LEU A 678 -1.63 -18.68 -52.52
N THR A 679 -2.12 -19.91 -52.63
CA THR A 679 -1.55 -20.96 -53.47
C THR A 679 -2.53 -21.26 -54.61
N GLN A 680 -2.09 -21.14 -55.87
CA GLN A 680 -2.93 -21.51 -57.01
C GLN A 680 -3.17 -23.02 -57.04
N GLY A 681 -4.39 -23.44 -57.38
CA GLY A 681 -4.73 -24.87 -57.51
C GLY A 681 -4.50 -25.37 -58.93
N GLU A 682 -4.33 -26.69 -59.10
CA GLU A 682 -4.06 -27.29 -60.42
C GLU A 682 -5.28 -27.29 -61.37
N ASN A 683 -6.50 -27.07 -60.86
CA ASN A 683 -7.77 -27.20 -61.61
C ASN A 683 -8.70 -25.98 -61.42
N GLY A 684 -8.12 -24.79 -61.22
CA GLY A 684 -8.84 -23.53 -61.07
C GLY A 684 -7.97 -22.39 -60.54
N THR A 685 -8.52 -21.17 -60.48
CA THR A 685 -7.82 -19.96 -60.01
C THR A 685 -8.37 -19.45 -58.68
N ILE A 686 -7.51 -18.76 -57.91
CA ILE A 686 -7.89 -18.05 -56.68
C ILE A 686 -7.32 -16.63 -56.64
N THR A 687 -8.14 -15.66 -56.24
CA THR A 687 -7.74 -14.24 -56.07
C THR A 687 -8.33 -13.64 -54.79
N ILE A 688 -7.67 -12.62 -54.23
CA ILE A 688 -8.22 -11.82 -53.12
C ILE A 688 -9.02 -10.67 -53.73
N SER A 689 -10.26 -10.49 -53.29
CA SER A 689 -11.15 -9.44 -53.82
C SER A 689 -10.55 -8.05 -53.55
N GLY A 690 -10.48 -7.21 -54.58
CA GLY A 690 -9.98 -5.82 -54.48
C GLY A 690 -8.45 -5.64 -54.62
N LEU A 691 -7.69 -6.70 -54.93
CA LEU A 691 -6.26 -6.63 -55.22
C LEU A 691 -5.96 -7.38 -56.52
N ASN A 692 -5.68 -6.64 -57.60
CA ASN A 692 -5.63 -7.23 -58.95
C ASN A 692 -4.34 -8.01 -59.28
N ASP A 693 -3.31 -8.03 -58.42
CA ASP A 693 -1.99 -8.58 -58.82
C ASP A 693 -1.11 -9.17 -57.69
N LYS A 694 -1.59 -9.27 -56.44
CA LYS A 694 -0.76 -9.73 -55.31
C LYS A 694 -1.18 -11.11 -54.80
N SER A 695 -0.21 -12.01 -54.66
CA SER A 695 -0.38 -13.35 -54.08
C SER A 695 -0.45 -13.34 -52.54
N PHE A 696 -0.35 -12.17 -51.89
CA PHE A 696 -0.46 -12.02 -50.45
C PHE A 696 -1.00 -10.64 -50.03
N ARG A 697 -1.52 -10.54 -48.79
CA ARG A 697 -1.96 -9.30 -48.13
C ARG A 697 -1.72 -9.39 -46.62
N TYR A 698 -1.54 -8.25 -45.96
CA TYR A 698 -1.54 -8.13 -44.50
C TYR A 698 -2.92 -7.72 -44.01
N VAL A 699 -3.46 -8.47 -43.05
CA VAL A 699 -4.84 -8.33 -42.62
C VAL A 699 -4.91 -8.44 -41.10
N LYS A 700 -5.63 -7.52 -40.44
CA LYS A 700 -5.91 -7.61 -39.00
C LYS A 700 -6.64 -8.92 -38.69
N ALA A 701 -6.29 -9.59 -37.60
CA ALA A 701 -7.04 -10.75 -37.14
C ALA A 701 -8.54 -10.41 -37.01
N ASN A 702 -9.37 -11.42 -37.25
CA ASN A 702 -10.83 -11.33 -37.27
C ASN A 702 -11.43 -10.39 -38.34
N THR A 703 -10.60 -9.78 -39.19
CA THR A 703 -11.11 -9.02 -40.35
C THR A 703 -11.55 -9.97 -41.44
N LYS A 704 -12.74 -9.71 -42.00
CA LYS A 704 -13.32 -10.48 -43.10
C LYS A 704 -12.45 -10.35 -44.35
N VAL A 705 -12.10 -11.49 -44.93
CA VAL A 705 -11.38 -11.60 -46.20
C VAL A 705 -12.25 -12.34 -47.20
N ASP A 706 -12.51 -11.68 -48.32
CA ASP A 706 -13.23 -12.27 -49.44
C ASP A 706 -12.25 -12.77 -50.49
N VAL A 707 -12.22 -14.09 -50.72
CA VAL A 707 -11.48 -14.70 -51.82
C VAL A 707 -12.45 -15.17 -52.91
N THR A 708 -12.06 -15.00 -54.16
CA THR A 708 -12.82 -15.51 -55.30
C THR A 708 -12.09 -16.72 -55.85
N VAL A 709 -12.78 -17.86 -55.92
CA VAL A 709 -12.27 -19.10 -56.50
C VAL A 709 -13.07 -19.45 -57.75
N SER A 710 -12.40 -19.76 -58.85
CA SER A 710 -13.00 -20.22 -60.08
C SER A 710 -12.47 -21.61 -60.44
N ALA A 711 -13.33 -22.63 -60.43
CA ALA A 711 -13.00 -23.99 -60.84
C ALA A 711 -13.06 -24.15 -62.36
N ASP A 712 -12.19 -25.01 -62.90
CA ASP A 712 -12.24 -25.40 -64.31
C ASP A 712 -13.47 -26.26 -64.64
N ASN A 713 -13.75 -26.44 -65.93
CA ASN A 713 -14.91 -27.20 -66.40
C ASN A 713 -14.94 -28.64 -65.83
N ASN A 714 -16.08 -29.05 -65.27
CA ASN A 714 -16.37 -30.36 -64.62
C ASN A 714 -15.84 -30.57 -63.20
N TRP A 715 -15.19 -29.56 -62.60
CA TRP A 715 -14.77 -29.59 -61.22
C TRP A 715 -15.63 -28.67 -60.36
N LEU A 716 -15.78 -29.03 -59.09
CA LEU A 716 -16.34 -28.15 -58.06
C LEU A 716 -15.28 -27.96 -56.99
N LEU A 717 -15.26 -26.78 -56.37
CA LEU A 717 -14.46 -26.57 -55.16
C LEU A 717 -14.93 -27.58 -54.10
N LYS A 718 -14.10 -28.57 -53.75
CA LYS A 718 -14.43 -29.53 -52.69
C LYS A 718 -14.23 -28.87 -51.33
N GLN A 719 -13.11 -28.17 -51.20
CA GLN A 719 -12.66 -27.58 -49.97
C GLN A 719 -11.71 -26.43 -50.31
N LEU A 720 -11.94 -25.26 -49.71
CA LEU A 720 -10.86 -24.30 -49.55
C LEU A 720 -10.09 -24.74 -48.31
N LYS A 721 -8.77 -24.92 -48.34
CA LYS A 721 -7.96 -25.25 -47.15
C LYS A 721 -7.22 -23.99 -46.70
N VAL A 722 -7.51 -23.54 -45.47
CA VAL A 722 -6.78 -22.48 -44.79
C VAL A 722 -5.83 -23.16 -43.84
N THR A 723 -4.53 -23.03 -44.12
CA THR A 723 -3.50 -23.73 -43.35
C THR A 723 -2.53 -22.72 -42.82
N GLU A 724 -2.17 -22.88 -41.55
CA GLU A 724 -1.13 -22.05 -40.97
C GLU A 724 0.22 -22.31 -41.68
N ILE A 725 0.90 -21.23 -42.06
CA ILE A 725 2.15 -21.27 -42.85
C ILE A 725 3.22 -22.14 -42.19
N LYS A 726 3.25 -22.19 -40.86
CA LYS A 726 4.36 -22.77 -40.12
C LYS A 726 4.11 -24.14 -39.52
N THR A 727 2.94 -24.36 -38.95
CA THR A 727 2.59 -25.62 -38.29
C THR A 727 1.99 -26.63 -39.27
N GLY A 728 1.46 -26.16 -40.41
CA GLY A 728 0.66 -27.00 -41.30
C GLY A 728 -0.70 -27.39 -40.70
N LYS A 729 -1.05 -26.89 -39.50
CA LYS A 729 -2.34 -27.11 -38.84
C LYS A 729 -3.43 -26.46 -39.68
N ALA A 730 -4.48 -27.23 -39.97
CA ALA A 730 -5.67 -26.69 -40.62
C ALA A 730 -6.42 -25.83 -39.60
N VAL A 731 -6.74 -24.58 -39.96
CA VAL A 731 -7.33 -23.58 -39.04
C VAL A 731 -8.87 -23.54 -39.15
N GLU A 732 -9.47 -24.67 -39.52
CA GLU A 732 -10.88 -24.86 -39.93
C GLU A 732 -11.29 -24.23 -41.26
N THR A 733 -12.14 -24.97 -42.00
CA THR A 733 -12.73 -24.56 -43.28
C THR A 733 -14.09 -25.22 -43.46
N GLN A 734 -15.15 -24.43 -43.56
CA GLN A 734 -16.41 -24.89 -44.15
C GLN A 734 -17.06 -23.79 -44.98
N ILE A 735 -16.74 -23.69 -46.28
CA ILE A 735 -17.63 -23.08 -47.28
C ILE A 735 -17.59 -23.88 -48.59
N LYS A 736 -18.78 -23.94 -49.19
CA LYS A 736 -19.36 -24.96 -50.08
C LYS A 736 -18.93 -24.95 -51.54
N ALA A 737 -19.18 -26.12 -52.13
CA ALA A 737 -18.94 -26.47 -53.50
C ALA A 737 -19.72 -25.63 -54.53
N GLY A 738 -18.96 -25.08 -55.48
CA GLY A 738 -19.45 -24.27 -56.58
C GLY A 738 -18.40 -24.15 -57.68
N ARG A 739 -18.82 -23.65 -58.84
CA ARG A 739 -17.96 -23.44 -60.02
C ARG A 739 -17.24 -22.09 -59.97
N ILE A 740 -17.94 -21.05 -59.52
CA ILE A 740 -17.35 -19.78 -59.09
C ILE A 740 -17.91 -19.54 -57.69
N THR A 741 -17.03 -19.40 -56.72
CA THR A 741 -17.43 -19.27 -55.32
C THR A 741 -16.65 -18.10 -54.72
N GLN A 742 -17.38 -17.07 -54.29
CA GLN A 742 -16.83 -16.12 -53.32
C GLN A 742 -16.88 -16.80 -51.97
N VAL A 743 -15.70 -16.98 -51.38
CA VAL A 743 -15.56 -17.56 -50.06
C VAL A 743 -15.05 -16.46 -49.14
N SER A 744 -15.83 -16.18 -48.11
CA SER A 744 -15.40 -15.30 -47.05
C SER A 744 -14.93 -16.13 -45.88
N PHE A 745 -13.82 -15.75 -45.29
CA PHE A 745 -13.42 -16.23 -43.98
C PHE A 745 -12.79 -15.05 -43.26
N ASN A 746 -12.67 -15.13 -41.95
CA ASN A 746 -11.96 -14.09 -41.25
C ASN A 746 -10.55 -14.52 -40.95
N MET A 747 -9.65 -13.54 -41.01
CA MET A 747 -8.24 -13.77 -40.81
C MET A 747 -8.00 -14.39 -39.42
N PRO A 748 -7.45 -15.61 -39.32
CA PRO A 748 -7.16 -16.20 -38.03
C PRO A 748 -6.00 -15.48 -37.34
N THR A 749 -5.77 -15.78 -36.07
CA THR A 749 -4.58 -15.34 -35.32
C THR A 749 -3.33 -16.13 -35.71
N ALA A 750 -3.16 -16.39 -37.00
CA ALA A 750 -2.04 -17.11 -37.57
C ALA A 750 -1.79 -16.63 -39.00
N ASN A 751 -0.53 -16.69 -39.45
CA ASN A 751 -0.25 -16.47 -40.87
C ASN A 751 -0.72 -17.69 -41.65
N VAL A 752 -1.43 -17.48 -42.75
CA VAL A 752 -2.06 -18.58 -43.49
C VAL A 752 -1.70 -18.59 -44.96
N TYR A 753 -1.62 -19.79 -45.52
CA TYR A 753 -1.81 -19.99 -46.94
C TYR A 753 -3.19 -20.57 -47.21
N ILE A 754 -3.81 -20.09 -48.28
CA ILE A 754 -5.08 -20.57 -48.77
C ILE A 754 -4.85 -21.41 -50.01
N THR A 755 -5.30 -22.66 -49.97
CA THR A 755 -5.19 -23.60 -51.09
C THR A 755 -6.57 -24.11 -51.48
N PRO A 756 -7.05 -23.87 -52.72
CA PRO A 756 -8.29 -24.49 -53.19
C PRO A 756 -8.05 -25.96 -53.56
N ILE A 757 -8.91 -26.85 -53.05
CA ILE A 757 -8.97 -28.29 -53.37
C ILE A 757 -10.23 -28.53 -54.18
N PHE A 758 -10.07 -29.08 -55.39
CA PHE A 758 -11.18 -29.35 -56.30
C PHE A 758 -11.54 -30.85 -56.29
N ALA A 759 -12.82 -31.19 -56.55
CA ALA A 759 -13.29 -32.56 -56.79
C ALA A 759 -14.16 -32.68 -58.04
N PRO A 760 -14.22 -33.87 -58.67
CA PRO A 760 -15.14 -34.14 -59.76
C PRO A 760 -16.58 -34.18 -59.25
N LYS A 761 -17.52 -33.74 -60.09
CA LYS A 761 -18.96 -33.74 -59.77
C LYS A 761 -19.57 -35.15 -59.88
N GLY A 762 -20.15 -35.70 -58.79
CA GLY A 762 -21.06 -36.88 -58.80
C GLY A 762 -20.63 -38.18 -58.10
N GLU A 763 -19.60 -38.18 -57.24
CA GLU A 763 -19.03 -39.40 -56.61
C GLU A 763 -19.41 -39.51 -55.11
N GLY A 764 -20.13 -40.58 -54.68
CA GLY A 764 -20.54 -40.86 -53.27
C GLY A 764 -22.02 -40.60 -52.93
N ASN A 765 -22.55 -41.20 -51.84
CA ASN A 765 -23.94 -41.04 -51.34
C ASN A 765 -23.98 -40.47 -49.91
N LEU A 766 -25.00 -39.67 -49.57
CA LEU A 766 -25.19 -38.94 -48.31
C LEU A 766 -26.62 -39.07 -47.76
N ASN A 767 -26.81 -39.08 -46.43
CA ASN A 767 -28.11 -39.21 -45.73
C ASN A 767 -28.72 -37.85 -45.36
N ILE A 768 -30.03 -37.68 -45.60
CA ILE A 768 -30.82 -36.49 -45.22
C ILE A 768 -31.97 -36.87 -44.30
N LYS A 769 -32.10 -36.16 -43.17
CA LYS A 769 -33.18 -36.34 -42.19
C LYS A 769 -33.88 -35.02 -41.87
N TYR A 770 -35.21 -35.01 -41.69
CA TYR A 770 -35.98 -33.85 -41.21
C TYR A 770 -36.54 -34.09 -39.81
N ASP A 771 -36.26 -33.20 -38.86
CA ASP A 771 -36.75 -33.23 -37.47
C ASP A 771 -37.67 -32.03 -37.21
N LEU A 772 -38.90 -32.27 -36.72
CA LEU A 772 -39.94 -31.23 -36.62
C LEU A 772 -39.92 -30.42 -35.33
N ASP A 773 -39.12 -30.80 -34.32
CA ASP A 773 -39.01 -30.09 -33.03
C ASP A 773 -40.39 -29.78 -32.38
N GLY A 774 -41.25 -30.81 -32.33
CA GLY A 774 -42.60 -30.73 -31.76
C GLY A 774 -43.66 -30.09 -32.66
N GLY A 775 -43.34 -29.76 -33.92
CA GLY A 775 -44.33 -29.43 -34.95
C GLY A 775 -44.90 -30.67 -35.66
N ALA A 776 -45.81 -30.45 -36.61
CA ALA A 776 -46.38 -31.52 -37.44
C ALA A 776 -46.41 -31.12 -38.93
N TRP A 777 -46.19 -32.10 -39.83
CA TRP A 777 -46.30 -31.93 -41.28
C TRP A 777 -47.75 -31.76 -41.78
N GLY A 778 -48.75 -32.08 -40.94
CA GLY A 778 -50.14 -32.27 -41.42
C GLY A 778 -50.24 -33.52 -42.29
N ASP A 779 -50.74 -33.37 -43.53
CA ASP A 779 -50.91 -34.46 -44.50
C ASP A 779 -49.67 -34.69 -45.41
N TYR A 780 -48.57 -33.96 -45.19
CA TYR A 780 -47.35 -34.05 -46.02
C TYR A 780 -46.41 -35.18 -45.56
N THR A 781 -45.83 -35.92 -46.51
CA THR A 781 -44.92 -37.06 -46.24
C THR A 781 -43.50 -36.59 -45.89
N ASP A 782 -42.87 -37.21 -44.89
CA ASP A 782 -41.48 -36.94 -44.49
C ASP A 782 -40.50 -37.11 -45.68
N PRO A 783 -39.76 -36.04 -46.08
CA PRO A 783 -38.86 -36.05 -47.23
C PRO A 783 -37.44 -36.58 -46.97
N SER A 784 -37.17 -37.21 -45.82
CA SER A 784 -35.87 -37.82 -45.49
C SER A 784 -35.43 -38.92 -46.49
N ALA A 785 -34.17 -38.89 -46.98
CA ALA A 785 -33.68 -39.79 -48.04
C ALA A 785 -32.13 -39.86 -48.17
N GLN A 786 -31.60 -40.81 -48.97
CA GLN A 786 -30.20 -40.83 -49.43
C GLN A 786 -30.04 -40.16 -50.81
N ILE A 787 -29.00 -39.34 -51.00
CA ILE A 787 -28.75 -38.56 -52.23
C ILE A 787 -27.27 -38.58 -52.67
N PRO A 788 -26.93 -38.39 -53.96
CA PRO A 788 -25.54 -38.27 -54.42
C PRO A 788 -24.82 -37.01 -53.91
N PHE A 789 -23.50 -37.10 -53.71
CA PHE A 789 -22.63 -35.96 -53.36
C PHE A 789 -22.74 -34.83 -54.41
N GLY A 790 -22.97 -33.60 -53.95
CA GLY A 790 -23.15 -32.42 -54.81
C GLY A 790 -24.60 -32.18 -55.27
N THR A 791 -25.58 -32.91 -54.74
CA THR A 791 -27.01 -32.72 -55.07
C THR A 791 -27.59 -31.51 -54.34
N VAL A 792 -28.30 -30.62 -55.04
CA VAL A 792 -29.05 -29.52 -54.43
C VAL A 792 -30.42 -30.02 -53.99
N LEU A 793 -30.74 -29.92 -52.70
CA LEU A 793 -32.04 -30.35 -52.18
C LEU A 793 -33.15 -29.42 -52.64
N LYS A 794 -34.33 -29.98 -52.93
CA LYS A 794 -35.54 -29.18 -53.08
C LYS A 794 -36.17 -28.94 -51.71
N GLN A 795 -36.50 -27.69 -51.42
CA GLN A 795 -37.26 -27.34 -50.22
C GLN A 795 -38.60 -28.10 -50.20
N PRO A 796 -39.01 -28.65 -49.04
CA PRO A 796 -40.35 -29.22 -48.87
C PRO A 796 -41.42 -28.22 -49.31
N SER A 797 -42.40 -28.68 -50.08
CA SER A 797 -43.44 -27.79 -50.65
C SER A 797 -44.47 -27.31 -49.62
N VAL A 798 -44.45 -27.87 -48.41
CA VAL A 798 -45.29 -27.50 -47.27
C VAL A 798 -44.39 -27.20 -46.09
N ASN A 799 -44.67 -26.13 -45.34
CA ASN A 799 -43.98 -25.86 -44.08
C ASN A 799 -44.71 -26.58 -42.94
N PRO A 800 -44.00 -27.20 -41.98
CA PRO A 800 -44.64 -27.79 -40.81
C PRO A 800 -45.36 -26.70 -40.01
N GLN A 801 -46.32 -27.09 -39.17
CA GLN A 801 -47.12 -26.17 -38.35
C GLN A 801 -46.94 -26.45 -36.84
N LYS A 802 -46.93 -25.38 -36.03
CA LYS A 802 -46.91 -25.42 -34.56
C LYS A 802 -47.76 -24.26 -34.01
N THR A 803 -48.85 -24.58 -33.31
CA THR A 803 -49.84 -23.60 -32.84
C THR A 803 -49.21 -22.52 -31.96
N GLY A 804 -49.41 -21.24 -32.32
CA GLY A 804 -48.89 -20.09 -31.58
C GLY A 804 -47.46 -19.66 -31.94
N TYR A 805 -46.84 -20.33 -32.91
CA TYR A 805 -45.46 -20.09 -33.33
C TYR A 805 -45.36 -19.84 -34.84
N ASP A 806 -44.40 -19.03 -35.24
CA ASP A 806 -44.00 -18.86 -36.64
C ASP A 806 -42.94 -19.90 -37.00
N PHE A 807 -43.11 -20.60 -38.12
CA PHE A 807 -42.06 -21.45 -38.68
C PHE A 807 -40.93 -20.58 -39.24
N ARG A 808 -39.75 -20.65 -38.62
CA ARG A 808 -38.60 -19.82 -38.99
C ARG A 808 -37.71 -20.46 -40.04
N GLY A 809 -37.83 -21.77 -40.26
CA GLY A 809 -37.12 -22.49 -41.31
C GLY A 809 -36.52 -23.80 -40.82
N TRP A 810 -35.75 -24.42 -41.71
CA TRP A 810 -34.96 -25.61 -41.45
C TRP A 810 -33.56 -25.20 -41.03
N TYR A 811 -33.04 -25.83 -39.98
CA TYR A 811 -31.74 -25.50 -39.40
C TYR A 811 -30.88 -26.75 -39.27
N VAL A 812 -29.56 -26.59 -39.40
CA VAL A 812 -28.56 -27.59 -39.02
C VAL A 812 -27.85 -27.03 -37.80
N GLY A 813 -28.02 -27.67 -36.64
CA GLY A 813 -27.62 -27.06 -35.36
C GLY A 813 -28.31 -25.71 -35.17
N ASN A 814 -27.51 -24.63 -35.09
CA ASN A 814 -28.01 -23.25 -34.94
C ASN A 814 -28.10 -22.46 -36.26
N GLN A 815 -27.68 -23.02 -37.42
CA GLN A 815 -27.66 -22.31 -38.71
C GLN A 815 -28.85 -22.67 -39.60
N LYS A 816 -29.46 -21.66 -40.25
CA LYS A 816 -30.57 -21.87 -41.19
C LYS A 816 -30.06 -22.49 -42.49
N TYR A 817 -30.72 -23.55 -42.95
CA TYR A 817 -30.35 -24.31 -44.14
C TYR A 817 -30.82 -23.64 -45.43
N ASN A 818 -29.91 -23.56 -46.41
CA ASN A 818 -30.17 -22.98 -47.73
C ASN A 818 -30.38 -24.06 -48.81
N PHE A 819 -31.60 -24.14 -49.35
CA PHE A 819 -31.99 -25.12 -50.38
C PHE A 819 -31.47 -24.81 -51.79
N THR A 820 -30.68 -23.75 -51.99
CA THR A 820 -29.99 -23.53 -53.27
C THR A 820 -28.61 -24.17 -53.30
N GLU A 821 -28.16 -24.72 -52.18
CA GLU A 821 -26.80 -25.23 -52.02
C GLU A 821 -26.73 -26.75 -52.18
N ALA A 822 -25.62 -27.20 -52.77
CA ALA A 822 -25.35 -28.62 -52.93
C ALA A 822 -25.02 -29.25 -51.57
N VAL A 823 -25.54 -30.45 -51.33
CA VAL A 823 -25.25 -31.27 -50.16
C VAL A 823 -23.93 -32.00 -50.38
N THR A 824 -23.05 -31.90 -49.39
CA THR A 824 -21.69 -32.46 -49.44
C THR A 824 -21.36 -33.39 -48.26
N GLU A 825 -22.25 -33.52 -47.28
CA GLU A 825 -22.18 -34.47 -46.16
C GLU A 825 -23.58 -34.91 -45.70
N ASP A 826 -23.67 -35.81 -44.71
CA ASP A 826 -24.95 -36.21 -44.09
C ASP A 826 -25.57 -35.04 -43.32
N VAL A 827 -26.86 -34.77 -43.49
CA VAL A 827 -27.53 -33.59 -42.89
C VAL A 827 -28.82 -33.98 -42.16
N THR A 828 -28.97 -33.50 -40.92
CA THR A 828 -30.27 -33.45 -40.23
C THR A 828 -30.77 -32.00 -40.18
N LEU A 829 -31.95 -31.76 -40.75
CA LEU A 829 -32.63 -30.48 -40.81
C LEU A 829 -33.71 -30.41 -39.72
N THR A 830 -33.50 -29.57 -38.71
CA THR A 830 -34.44 -29.36 -37.60
C THR A 830 -35.30 -28.12 -37.84
N ALA A 831 -36.61 -28.23 -37.67
CA ALA A 831 -37.54 -27.10 -37.74
C ALA A 831 -37.33 -26.17 -36.55
N LYS A 832 -37.23 -24.85 -36.78
CA LYS A 832 -37.11 -23.85 -35.71
C LYS A 832 -38.35 -22.95 -35.66
N TRP A 833 -38.70 -22.54 -34.46
CA TRP A 833 -39.97 -21.86 -34.12
C TRP A 833 -39.70 -20.64 -33.26
N SER A 834 -40.45 -19.55 -33.43
CA SER A 834 -40.50 -18.43 -32.47
C SER A 834 -41.94 -18.06 -32.14
N THR A 835 -42.19 -17.41 -31.01
CA THR A 835 -43.48 -16.74 -30.80
C THR A 835 -43.72 -15.68 -31.88
N HIS A 836 -44.99 -15.45 -32.18
CA HIS A 836 -45.43 -14.62 -33.32
C HIS A 836 -44.81 -13.21 -33.24
N GLY A 837 -44.12 -12.79 -34.30
CA GLY A 837 -43.54 -11.43 -34.42
C GLY A 837 -42.14 -11.19 -33.82
N LYS A 838 -41.51 -12.16 -33.13
CA LYS A 838 -40.16 -12.02 -32.56
C LYS A 838 -39.07 -12.69 -33.40
N PHE A 839 -37.82 -12.21 -33.24
CA PHE A 839 -36.61 -12.80 -33.81
C PHE A 839 -35.86 -13.67 -32.80
N ILE A 840 -35.09 -14.65 -33.29
CA ILE A 840 -34.28 -15.54 -32.46
C ILE A 840 -32.82 -15.13 -32.52
N VAL A 841 -32.18 -15.01 -31.35
CA VAL A 841 -30.73 -14.84 -31.21
C VAL A 841 -30.13 -16.08 -30.56
N SER A 842 -29.23 -16.75 -31.27
CA SER A 842 -28.55 -17.96 -30.80
C SER A 842 -27.08 -17.68 -30.45
N PHE A 843 -26.58 -18.30 -29.38
CA PHE A 843 -25.17 -18.27 -29.01
C PHE A 843 -24.49 -19.58 -29.40
N ASN A 844 -23.40 -19.48 -30.16
CA ASN A 844 -22.59 -20.61 -30.60
C ASN A 844 -21.18 -20.47 -30.01
N LEU A 845 -20.72 -21.49 -29.27
CA LEU A 845 -19.44 -21.41 -28.55
C LEU A 845 -18.22 -21.79 -29.40
N ASN A 846 -18.45 -22.13 -30.68
CA ASN A 846 -17.45 -22.50 -31.66
C ASN A 846 -16.53 -23.63 -31.17
N ARG A 847 -17.14 -24.70 -30.62
CA ARG A 847 -16.47 -25.91 -30.16
C ARG A 847 -17.25 -27.16 -30.55
N GLU A 848 -16.54 -28.25 -30.82
CA GLU A 848 -17.15 -29.56 -31.03
C GLU A 848 -17.61 -30.20 -29.69
N GLY A 849 -18.73 -30.91 -29.71
CA GLY A 849 -19.10 -31.87 -28.66
C GLY A 849 -20.06 -31.39 -27.56
N TRP A 850 -20.73 -30.25 -27.70
CA TRP A 850 -21.83 -29.87 -26.81
C TRP A 850 -23.17 -30.41 -27.30
N SER A 851 -23.76 -31.32 -26.52
CA SER A 851 -25.13 -31.76 -26.76
C SER A 851 -26.12 -30.63 -26.44
N LYS A 852 -27.28 -30.60 -27.10
CA LYS A 852 -28.36 -29.60 -26.89
C LYS A 852 -28.85 -29.57 -25.42
N GLU A 853 -28.48 -30.58 -24.64
CA GLU A 853 -28.87 -30.83 -23.24
C GLU A 853 -27.87 -30.26 -22.21
N GLU A 854 -26.69 -29.79 -22.63
CA GLU A 854 -25.60 -29.31 -21.75
C GLU A 854 -25.30 -27.81 -21.88
N ILE A 855 -26.11 -27.06 -22.64
CA ILE A 855 -25.92 -25.62 -22.83
C ILE A 855 -26.36 -24.86 -21.56
N PRO A 856 -25.47 -24.13 -20.86
CA PRO A 856 -25.80 -23.28 -19.72
C PRO A 856 -26.92 -22.30 -20.07
N GLU A 857 -27.77 -22.01 -19.09
CA GLU A 857 -28.98 -21.19 -19.27
C GLU A 857 -28.72 -19.87 -20.02
N GLN A 858 -27.59 -19.24 -19.74
CA GLN A 858 -27.19 -17.97 -20.35
C GLN A 858 -26.88 -18.03 -21.85
N PHE A 859 -26.57 -19.21 -22.40
CA PHE A 859 -26.27 -19.39 -23.84
C PHE A 859 -27.43 -19.99 -24.62
N LYS A 860 -28.61 -20.13 -24.01
CA LYS A 860 -29.83 -20.53 -24.72
C LYS A 860 -30.31 -19.42 -25.65
N ASP A 861 -31.07 -19.82 -26.66
CA ASP A 861 -31.68 -18.91 -27.63
C ASP A 861 -32.54 -17.84 -26.93
N GLN A 862 -32.37 -16.58 -27.32
CA GLN A 862 -33.17 -15.47 -26.84
C GLN A 862 -34.20 -15.04 -27.90
N GLU A 863 -35.44 -14.77 -27.49
CA GLU A 863 -36.46 -14.15 -28.35
C GLU A 863 -36.47 -12.63 -28.16
N ILE A 864 -36.17 -11.89 -29.22
CA ILE A 864 -35.99 -10.44 -29.20
C ILE A 864 -37.01 -9.77 -30.13
N GLU A 865 -37.61 -8.67 -29.68
CA GLU A 865 -38.49 -7.83 -30.50
C GLU A 865 -37.70 -7.13 -31.62
N PRO A 866 -38.33 -6.76 -32.76
CA PRO A 866 -37.67 -5.98 -33.80
C PRO A 866 -37.06 -4.67 -33.27
N ASN A 867 -35.79 -4.43 -33.58
CA ASN A 867 -34.92 -3.37 -33.07
C ASN A 867 -34.61 -3.43 -31.56
N GLY A 868 -34.92 -4.54 -30.88
CA GLY A 868 -34.52 -4.79 -29.50
C GLY A 868 -33.02 -5.11 -29.34
N LYS A 869 -32.51 -5.00 -28.11
CA LYS A 869 -31.13 -5.36 -27.75
C LYS A 869 -31.07 -6.77 -27.18
N VAL A 870 -29.94 -7.44 -27.41
CA VAL A 870 -29.65 -8.77 -26.87
C VAL A 870 -29.14 -8.64 -25.45
N ASN A 871 -29.59 -9.51 -24.54
CA ASN A 871 -28.99 -9.58 -23.21
C ASN A 871 -27.62 -10.27 -23.32
N LYS A 872 -26.55 -9.54 -22.96
CA LYS A 872 -25.18 -10.06 -23.01
C LYS A 872 -25.03 -11.22 -22.02
N PRO A 873 -24.62 -12.43 -22.46
CA PRO A 873 -24.25 -13.50 -21.55
C PRO A 873 -22.86 -13.22 -20.95
N GLU A 874 -22.53 -13.88 -19.84
CA GLU A 874 -21.16 -13.85 -19.32
C GLU A 874 -20.19 -14.41 -20.37
N ASN A 875 -18.95 -13.92 -20.33
CA ASN A 875 -17.92 -14.40 -21.24
C ASN A 875 -17.73 -15.91 -21.02
N PRO A 876 -17.86 -16.74 -22.07
CA PRO A 876 -17.66 -18.16 -21.94
C PRO A 876 -16.21 -18.44 -21.54
N LYS A 877 -16.00 -19.52 -20.78
CA LYS A 877 -14.66 -19.99 -20.36
C LYS A 877 -14.33 -21.30 -21.10
N TRP A 878 -13.10 -21.44 -21.58
CA TRP A 878 -12.61 -22.67 -22.21
C TRP A 878 -11.28 -23.10 -21.61
N VAL A 879 -11.35 -24.06 -20.68
CA VAL A 879 -10.19 -24.58 -19.96
C VAL A 879 -10.22 -26.12 -19.93
N TYR A 880 -9.14 -26.70 -20.48
CA TYR A 880 -8.59 -28.08 -20.49
C TYR A 880 -9.30 -29.28 -21.14
N LYS A 881 -8.57 -29.91 -22.08
CA LYS A 881 -8.62 -31.35 -22.41
C LYS A 881 -7.37 -32.10 -21.87
N ASP A 882 -6.30 -31.38 -21.49
CA ASP A 882 -4.96 -31.94 -21.21
C ASP A 882 -4.09 -31.14 -20.18
N LYS A 883 -4.69 -30.27 -19.35
CA LYS A 883 -4.07 -29.52 -18.21
C LYS A 883 -2.87 -28.57 -18.48
N HIS A 884 -2.19 -28.64 -19.63
CA HIS A 884 -1.05 -27.76 -19.96
C HIS A 884 -1.35 -26.67 -21.01
N THR A 885 -2.57 -26.63 -21.57
CA THR A 885 -2.95 -25.70 -22.66
C THR A 885 -4.24 -24.93 -22.33
N ALA A 886 -4.23 -23.61 -22.49
CA ALA A 886 -5.38 -22.72 -22.25
C ALA A 886 -5.82 -21.96 -23.51
N TYR A 887 -7.07 -21.46 -23.52
CA TYR A 887 -7.64 -20.71 -24.64
C TYR A 887 -8.26 -19.37 -24.18
N LYS A 888 -7.75 -18.24 -24.68
CA LYS A 888 -8.22 -16.88 -24.37
C LYS A 888 -9.47 -16.51 -25.19
N PHE A 889 -10.58 -16.12 -24.55
CA PHE A 889 -11.80 -15.64 -25.22
C PHE A 889 -11.59 -14.27 -25.88
N LEU A 890 -12.00 -14.13 -27.14
CA LEU A 890 -11.78 -12.94 -27.97
C LEU A 890 -13.04 -12.09 -28.18
N GLY A 891 -14.22 -12.56 -27.75
CA GLY A 891 -15.51 -11.87 -27.92
C GLY A 891 -16.56 -12.69 -28.68
N TRP A 892 -17.76 -12.10 -28.80
CA TRP A 892 -18.88 -12.62 -29.59
C TRP A 892 -18.87 -11.97 -30.97
N TYR A 893 -19.06 -12.76 -32.01
CA TYR A 893 -18.97 -12.31 -33.40
C TYR A 893 -20.17 -12.78 -34.20
N THR A 894 -20.48 -12.12 -35.31
CA THR A 894 -21.56 -12.56 -36.21
C THR A 894 -21.21 -13.79 -37.05
N GLU A 895 -19.98 -14.31 -36.97
CA GLU A 895 -19.48 -15.44 -37.78
C GLU A 895 -18.61 -16.40 -36.95
N PRO A 896 -18.53 -17.71 -37.29
CA PRO A 896 -17.80 -18.73 -36.51
C PRO A 896 -16.32 -18.42 -36.27
N VAL A 897 -15.64 -17.93 -37.31
CA VAL A 897 -14.25 -17.47 -37.26
C VAL A 897 -14.27 -16.07 -37.86
N GLY A 898 -13.78 -15.04 -37.12
CA GLY A 898 -13.99 -13.57 -37.18
C GLY A 898 -15.41 -13.04 -37.39
N GLY A 899 -15.61 -11.95 -38.14
CA GLY A 899 -16.91 -11.30 -38.37
C GLY A 899 -16.93 -9.92 -37.73
N LYS A 900 -18.10 -9.29 -37.63
CA LYS A 900 -18.20 -8.09 -36.79
C LYS A 900 -18.28 -8.53 -35.34
N VAL A 901 -17.44 -7.94 -34.48
CA VAL A 901 -17.63 -8.05 -33.03
C VAL A 901 -19.04 -7.55 -32.72
N TRP A 902 -19.79 -8.34 -31.97
CA TRP A 902 -21.10 -7.96 -31.51
C TRP A 902 -20.97 -7.06 -30.29
N ASP A 903 -21.33 -5.79 -30.48
CA ASP A 903 -21.40 -4.82 -29.40
C ASP A 903 -22.83 -4.80 -28.83
N PHE A 904 -22.99 -5.43 -27.67
CA PHE A 904 -24.26 -5.52 -26.96
C PHE A 904 -24.81 -4.15 -26.52
N SER A 905 -23.99 -3.09 -26.49
CA SER A 905 -24.43 -1.73 -26.14
C SER A 905 -25.09 -1.01 -27.30
N SER A 906 -24.63 -1.22 -28.54
CA SER A 906 -25.07 -0.46 -29.71
C SER A 906 -25.84 -1.28 -30.75
N ASN A 907 -25.62 -2.60 -30.84
CA ASN A 907 -26.24 -3.44 -31.86
C ASN A 907 -27.69 -3.81 -31.51
N VAL A 908 -28.56 -3.80 -32.51
CA VAL A 908 -29.99 -4.13 -32.41
C VAL A 908 -30.37 -5.26 -33.36
N ILE A 909 -31.36 -6.07 -32.97
CA ILE A 909 -31.83 -7.21 -33.74
C ILE A 909 -32.83 -6.80 -34.81
N LYS A 910 -32.54 -7.13 -36.07
CA LYS A 910 -33.41 -6.85 -37.23
C LYS A 910 -33.88 -8.12 -37.94
N GLU A 911 -33.29 -9.26 -37.59
CA GLU A 911 -33.54 -10.58 -38.14
C GLU A 911 -33.00 -11.66 -37.18
N ASP A 912 -33.32 -12.93 -37.42
CA ASP A 912 -32.74 -14.03 -36.65
C ASP A 912 -31.20 -14.00 -36.76
N THR A 913 -30.49 -14.03 -35.63
CA THR A 913 -29.04 -13.78 -35.55
C THR A 913 -28.34 -14.91 -34.80
N VAL A 914 -27.12 -15.29 -35.22
CA VAL A 914 -26.26 -16.21 -34.47
C VAL A 914 -24.97 -15.48 -34.08
N LEU A 915 -24.62 -15.54 -32.80
CA LEU A 915 -23.41 -14.97 -32.24
C LEU A 915 -22.43 -16.08 -31.87
N TYR A 916 -21.19 -15.98 -32.34
CA TYR A 916 -20.16 -17.00 -32.24
C TYR A 916 -19.02 -16.55 -31.31
N ALA A 917 -18.65 -17.40 -30.36
CA ALA A 917 -17.51 -17.20 -29.48
C ALA A 917 -16.19 -17.52 -30.20
N GLN A 918 -15.14 -16.73 -29.98
CA GLN A 918 -13.81 -16.97 -30.60
C GLN A 918 -12.69 -17.00 -29.58
N TRP A 919 -11.61 -17.73 -29.88
CA TRP A 919 -10.61 -18.18 -28.90
C TRP A 919 -9.16 -18.16 -29.44
N LYS A 920 -8.14 -18.03 -28.58
CA LYS A 920 -6.70 -18.13 -28.90
C LYS A 920 -5.95 -19.09 -27.96
N GLU A 921 -5.20 -20.06 -28.49
CA GLU A 921 -4.38 -21.04 -27.75
C GLU A 921 -3.13 -20.39 -27.12
N VAL A 922 -2.81 -20.72 -25.85
CA VAL A 922 -1.64 -20.23 -25.08
C VAL A 922 -1.12 -21.30 -24.11
N ASP A 923 0.17 -21.23 -23.74
CA ASP A 923 0.71 -21.98 -22.61
C ASP A 923 -0.01 -21.57 -21.32
N ALA A 924 -0.42 -22.54 -20.51
CA ALA A 924 -1.27 -22.28 -19.36
C ALA A 924 -0.59 -21.39 -18.30
N MET A 925 0.73 -21.53 -18.10
CA MET A 925 1.47 -20.81 -17.06
C MET A 925 1.75 -19.34 -17.44
N SER A 926 1.95 -19.07 -18.73
CA SER A 926 2.15 -17.71 -19.26
C SER A 926 0.85 -16.95 -19.57
N ALA A 927 -0.31 -17.61 -19.48
CA ALA A 927 -1.61 -17.00 -19.77
C ALA A 927 -2.18 -16.15 -18.63
N GLY A 928 -1.69 -16.34 -17.39
CA GLY A 928 -2.26 -15.74 -16.20
C GLY A 928 -2.11 -14.22 -16.16
N THR A 929 -3.24 -13.52 -16.10
CA THR A 929 -3.31 -12.06 -15.90
C THR A 929 -3.84 -11.71 -14.52
N LEU A 930 -3.82 -10.44 -14.14
CA LEU A 930 -4.36 -9.99 -12.86
C LEU A 930 -5.85 -10.33 -12.71
N GLU A 931 -6.65 -10.17 -13.77
CA GLU A 931 -8.08 -10.44 -13.78
C GLU A 931 -8.40 -11.94 -13.91
N GLU A 932 -7.51 -12.69 -14.57
CA GLU A 932 -7.67 -14.11 -14.86
C GLU A 932 -6.35 -14.85 -14.58
N PRO A 933 -6.02 -15.09 -13.29
CA PRO A 933 -4.76 -15.74 -12.93
C PRO A 933 -4.74 -17.20 -13.39
N CYS A 934 -3.52 -17.71 -13.62
CA CYS A 934 -3.30 -19.13 -13.87
C CYS A 934 -3.71 -19.94 -12.64
N ILE A 935 -4.66 -20.85 -12.82
CA ILE A 935 -5.21 -21.66 -11.73
C ILE A 935 -4.25 -22.82 -11.43
N ILE A 936 -3.89 -22.94 -10.16
CA ILE A 936 -3.16 -24.08 -9.60
C ILE A 936 -4.10 -24.80 -8.64
N ASP A 937 -4.63 -25.94 -9.07
CA ASP A 937 -5.64 -26.74 -8.36
C ASP A 937 -5.14 -28.16 -7.99
N SER A 938 -3.87 -28.44 -8.27
CA SER A 938 -3.30 -29.78 -8.14
C SER A 938 -1.79 -29.74 -7.93
N VAL A 939 -1.26 -30.77 -7.27
CA VAL A 939 0.18 -30.91 -7.01
C VAL A 939 0.94 -31.00 -8.33
N GLU A 940 0.39 -31.69 -9.32
CA GLU A 940 1.01 -31.81 -10.65
C GLU A 940 1.18 -30.44 -11.32
N MET A 941 0.21 -29.52 -11.18
CA MET A 941 0.30 -28.17 -11.74
C MET A 941 1.34 -27.33 -11.01
N LEU A 942 1.44 -27.47 -9.68
CA LEU A 942 2.47 -26.81 -8.90
C LEU A 942 3.89 -27.31 -9.25
N GLN A 943 4.03 -28.62 -9.50
CA GLN A 943 5.29 -29.21 -9.97
C GLN A 943 5.65 -28.71 -11.38
N TYR A 944 4.67 -28.61 -12.28
CA TYR A 944 4.89 -28.08 -13.62
C TYR A 944 5.38 -26.63 -13.60
N LEU A 945 4.85 -25.79 -12.68
CA LEU A 945 5.37 -24.45 -12.45
C LEU A 945 6.85 -24.50 -12.03
N ALA A 946 7.21 -25.38 -11.09
CA ALA A 946 8.59 -25.55 -10.65
C ALA A 946 9.53 -25.93 -11.80
N GLU A 947 9.12 -26.90 -12.63
CA GLU A 947 9.85 -27.35 -13.82
C GLU A 947 10.11 -26.18 -14.78
N CYS A 948 9.05 -25.46 -15.18
CA CYS A 948 9.19 -24.39 -16.15
C CYS A 948 10.04 -23.22 -15.63
N VAL A 949 9.92 -22.85 -14.36
CA VAL A 949 10.78 -21.82 -13.77
C VAL A 949 12.23 -22.27 -13.80
N ASN A 950 12.50 -23.51 -13.40
CA ASN A 950 13.85 -24.05 -13.33
C ASN A 950 14.50 -24.24 -14.73
N GLU A 951 13.70 -24.31 -15.80
CA GLU A 951 14.15 -24.27 -17.19
C GLU A 951 14.49 -22.84 -17.70
N GLY A 952 14.20 -21.80 -16.90
CA GLY A 952 14.55 -20.40 -17.21
C GLY A 952 13.36 -19.49 -17.48
N ASN A 953 12.12 -19.96 -17.30
CA ASN A 953 10.92 -19.12 -17.46
C ASN A 953 10.65 -18.35 -16.16
N SER A 954 11.08 -17.08 -16.06
CA SER A 954 10.92 -16.30 -14.83
C SER A 954 9.46 -15.95 -14.51
N TYR A 955 8.55 -16.00 -15.49
CA TYR A 955 7.15 -15.60 -15.38
C TYR A 955 6.93 -14.16 -14.90
N LYS A 956 7.88 -13.27 -15.20
CA LYS A 956 7.75 -11.83 -14.93
C LYS A 956 6.43 -11.28 -15.49
N GLY A 957 5.57 -10.76 -14.61
CA GLY A 957 4.27 -10.18 -14.96
C GLY A 957 3.15 -11.19 -15.23
N CYS A 958 3.36 -12.48 -14.94
CA CYS A 958 2.32 -13.51 -14.96
C CYS A 958 1.75 -13.72 -13.55
N TYR A 959 0.47 -14.07 -13.48
CA TYR A 959 -0.28 -14.23 -12.22
C TYR A 959 -0.73 -15.67 -12.02
N PHE A 960 -0.59 -16.17 -10.79
CA PHE A 960 -0.89 -17.53 -10.37
C PHE A 960 -1.77 -17.50 -9.12
N CYS A 961 -2.76 -18.38 -9.06
CA CYS A 961 -3.71 -18.43 -7.96
C CYS A 961 -4.01 -19.89 -7.56
N LEU A 962 -3.88 -20.20 -6.26
CA LEU A 962 -4.38 -21.47 -5.73
C LEU A 962 -5.91 -21.47 -5.70
N MET A 963 -6.53 -22.58 -6.11
CA MET A 963 -7.99 -22.78 -6.04
C MET A 963 -8.40 -23.96 -5.16
N SER A 964 -7.43 -24.64 -4.57
CA SER A 964 -7.65 -25.74 -3.64
C SER A 964 -6.44 -25.90 -2.72
N ASP A 965 -6.67 -26.50 -1.55
CA ASP A 965 -5.58 -26.94 -0.68
C ASP A 965 -4.80 -28.08 -1.36
N LEU A 966 -3.48 -28.08 -1.20
CA LEU A 966 -2.57 -29.05 -1.82
C LEU A 966 -1.82 -29.85 -0.74
N ASP A 967 -1.76 -31.17 -0.90
CA ASP A 967 -1.07 -32.08 0.03
C ASP A 967 0.14 -32.74 -0.65
N LEU A 968 1.35 -32.39 -0.20
CA LEU A 968 2.62 -32.85 -0.77
C LEU A 968 3.15 -34.14 -0.12
N LYS A 969 2.36 -34.84 0.71
CA LYS A 969 2.83 -36.04 1.45
C LYS A 969 3.43 -37.16 0.57
N ASP A 970 2.98 -37.26 -0.68
CA ASP A 970 3.43 -38.28 -1.64
C ASP A 970 4.69 -37.84 -2.42
N ILE A 971 5.16 -36.61 -2.18
CA ILE A 971 6.41 -36.06 -2.73
C ILE A 971 7.52 -36.21 -1.67
N PRO A 972 8.48 -37.14 -1.84
CA PRO A 972 9.48 -37.45 -0.80
C PRO A 972 10.47 -36.31 -0.55
N SER A 973 10.79 -35.53 -1.59
CA SER A 973 11.57 -34.30 -1.49
C SER A 973 11.11 -33.34 -2.58
N TRP A 974 10.70 -32.14 -2.17
CA TRP A 974 10.25 -31.07 -3.06
C TRP A 974 11.42 -30.49 -3.85
N THR A 975 11.18 -30.20 -5.13
CA THR A 975 12.08 -29.38 -5.95
C THR A 975 11.62 -27.94 -5.87
N PRO A 976 12.41 -27.01 -5.30
CA PRO A 976 12.01 -25.62 -5.15
C PRO A 976 11.64 -24.96 -6.49
N ILE A 977 10.65 -24.07 -6.46
CA ILE A 977 10.29 -23.22 -7.59
C ILE A 977 11.33 -22.10 -7.69
N GLY A 978 12.14 -22.12 -8.75
CA GLY A 978 13.19 -21.15 -8.99
C GLY A 978 14.53 -21.51 -8.33
N THR A 979 15.60 -21.16 -9.04
CA THR A 979 17.01 -21.36 -8.64
C THR A 979 17.74 -20.03 -8.57
N GLU A 980 18.97 -20.02 -8.06
CA GLU A 980 19.84 -18.84 -8.12
C GLU A 980 19.99 -18.29 -9.56
N SER A 981 20.12 -19.15 -10.57
CA SER A 981 20.27 -18.75 -11.98
C SER A 981 18.95 -18.49 -12.71
N ALA A 982 17.84 -18.98 -12.17
CA ALA A 982 16.50 -18.87 -12.75
C ALA A 982 15.48 -18.58 -11.64
N PRO A 983 15.47 -17.36 -11.08
CA PRO A 983 14.55 -17.01 -10.01
C PRO A 983 13.11 -16.90 -10.54
N PHE A 984 12.15 -17.17 -9.67
CA PHE A 984 10.75 -16.86 -9.94
C PHE A 984 10.49 -15.35 -9.80
N SER A 985 9.76 -14.76 -10.75
CA SER A 985 9.42 -13.33 -10.83
C SER A 985 7.93 -13.07 -11.11
N GLY A 986 7.07 -14.08 -10.90
CA GLY A 986 5.62 -13.96 -11.07
C GLY A 986 4.89 -13.50 -9.80
N HIS A 987 3.56 -13.37 -9.90
CA HIS A 987 2.66 -13.09 -8.77
C HIS A 987 1.97 -14.37 -8.33
N PHE A 988 2.22 -14.83 -7.10
CA PHE A 988 1.66 -16.06 -6.57
C PHE A 988 0.70 -15.76 -5.41
N ASP A 989 -0.59 -15.88 -5.68
CA ASP A 989 -1.66 -15.73 -4.67
C ASP A 989 -2.10 -17.09 -4.15
N GLY A 990 -1.83 -17.36 -2.88
CA GLY A 990 -2.34 -18.54 -2.20
C GLY A 990 -3.86 -18.50 -2.01
N ASN A 991 -4.52 -17.34 -2.20
CA ASN A 991 -5.98 -17.18 -2.12
C ASN A 991 -6.59 -17.75 -0.82
N GLY A 992 -5.82 -17.74 0.28
CA GLY A 992 -6.21 -18.29 1.57
C GLY A 992 -6.08 -19.82 1.69
N HIS A 993 -5.64 -20.51 0.64
CA HIS A 993 -5.45 -21.96 0.63
C HIS A 993 -4.17 -22.41 1.34
N VAL A 994 -4.15 -23.70 1.64
CA VAL A 994 -3.07 -24.37 2.38
C VAL A 994 -2.27 -25.29 1.46
N ILE A 995 -0.94 -25.23 1.55
CA ILE A 995 -0.06 -26.30 1.07
C ILE A 995 0.49 -27.03 2.30
N GLN A 996 0.27 -28.33 2.41
CA GLN A 996 0.67 -29.13 3.57
C GLN A 996 1.72 -30.20 3.24
N ASN A 997 2.47 -30.64 4.25
CA ASN A 997 3.46 -31.72 4.17
C ASN A 997 4.66 -31.44 3.25
N LEU A 998 5.00 -30.16 3.04
CA LEU A 998 6.19 -29.77 2.27
C LEU A 998 7.46 -30.32 2.92
N THR A 999 8.12 -31.26 2.24
CA THR A 999 9.36 -31.90 2.73
C THR A 999 10.53 -31.62 1.79
N ILE A 1000 11.67 -31.17 2.33
CA ILE A 1000 12.96 -31.11 1.63
C ILE A 1000 13.99 -31.78 2.54
N SER A 1001 14.64 -32.84 2.07
CA SER A 1001 15.58 -33.62 2.89
C SER A 1001 17.05 -33.50 2.45
N GLU A 1002 17.30 -32.79 1.36
CA GLU A 1002 18.64 -32.60 0.81
C GLU A 1002 19.25 -31.30 1.34
N LYS A 1003 20.48 -31.34 1.86
CA LYS A 1003 21.21 -30.15 2.37
C LYS A 1003 21.68 -29.21 1.25
N THR A 1004 20.82 -28.93 0.28
CA THR A 1004 21.05 -28.02 -0.84
C THR A 1004 20.82 -26.57 -0.42
N ASP A 1005 21.49 -25.65 -1.11
CA ASP A 1005 21.26 -24.22 -0.94
C ASP A 1005 19.93 -23.82 -1.60
N TYR A 1006 19.35 -22.69 -1.18
CA TYR A 1006 18.09 -22.16 -1.71
C TYR A 1006 16.91 -23.12 -1.50
N ALA A 1007 16.71 -23.54 -0.25
CA ALA A 1007 15.65 -24.47 0.12
C ALA A 1007 14.40 -23.73 0.62
N GLY A 1008 13.24 -24.06 0.04
CA GLY A 1008 11.91 -23.54 0.34
C GLY A 1008 10.87 -24.02 -0.66
N LEU A 1009 9.60 -23.61 -0.52
CA LEU A 1009 8.62 -23.80 -1.60
C LEU A 1009 9.15 -23.18 -2.90
N PHE A 1010 9.66 -21.96 -2.78
CA PHE A 1010 10.48 -21.28 -3.77
C PHE A 1010 11.95 -21.37 -3.37
N GLY A 1011 12.85 -21.57 -4.33
CA GLY A 1011 14.28 -21.57 -4.04
C GLY A 1011 14.83 -20.15 -4.00
N ASN A 1012 14.66 -19.43 -5.11
CA ASN A 1012 14.93 -18.01 -5.20
C ASN A 1012 13.74 -17.29 -5.85
N ILE A 1013 13.27 -16.24 -5.19
CA ILE A 1013 12.34 -15.29 -5.77
C ILE A 1013 13.05 -13.95 -5.98
N SER A 1014 12.91 -13.41 -7.19
CA SER A 1014 13.47 -12.11 -7.55
C SER A 1014 12.41 -11.31 -8.26
N PHE A 1015 12.06 -10.13 -7.74
CA PHE A 1015 10.94 -9.35 -8.27
C PHE A 1015 9.63 -10.16 -8.35
N ALA A 1016 9.30 -10.87 -7.27
CA ALA A 1016 8.05 -11.63 -7.17
C ALA A 1016 7.18 -11.11 -6.03
N GLU A 1017 5.89 -11.38 -6.16
CA GLU A 1017 4.91 -11.23 -5.08
C GLU A 1017 4.42 -12.62 -4.67
N VAL A 1018 4.47 -12.90 -3.38
CA VAL A 1018 3.88 -14.11 -2.80
C VAL A 1018 2.98 -13.72 -1.65
N LYS A 1019 1.70 -14.07 -1.73
CA LYS A 1019 0.72 -13.64 -0.72
C LYS A 1019 -0.34 -14.68 -0.37
N ASN A 1020 -1.03 -14.45 0.75
CA ASN A 1020 -2.23 -15.18 1.20
C ASN A 1020 -2.06 -16.71 1.22
N LEU A 1021 -0.89 -17.19 1.59
CA LEU A 1021 -0.54 -18.60 1.53
C LEU A 1021 -0.27 -19.14 2.93
N THR A 1022 -0.84 -20.31 3.23
CA THR A 1022 -0.52 -21.06 4.43
C THR A 1022 0.30 -22.30 4.08
N LEU A 1023 1.49 -22.47 4.66
CA LEU A 1023 2.23 -23.72 4.65
C LEU A 1023 2.08 -24.42 6.00
N ASN A 1024 1.58 -25.66 6.00
CA ASN A 1024 1.36 -26.43 7.22
C ASN A 1024 2.22 -27.71 7.24
N GLU A 1025 2.66 -28.12 8.42
CA GLU A 1025 3.48 -29.33 8.61
C GLU A 1025 4.74 -29.35 7.73
N VAL A 1026 5.43 -28.21 7.63
CA VAL A 1026 6.66 -28.07 6.82
C VAL A 1026 7.83 -28.77 7.50
N LYS A 1027 8.63 -29.52 6.73
CA LYS A 1027 9.90 -30.11 7.19
C LYS A 1027 11.01 -29.91 6.17
N ILE A 1028 11.87 -28.93 6.42
CA ILE A 1028 12.96 -28.57 5.50
C ILE A 1028 14.31 -28.76 6.20
N GLU A 1029 15.21 -29.50 5.56
CA GLU A 1029 16.63 -29.62 5.90
C GLU A 1029 17.47 -29.14 4.71
N GLY A 1030 18.10 -27.97 4.81
CA GLY A 1030 18.87 -27.33 3.73
C GLY A 1030 20.31 -26.95 4.11
N GLY A 1031 21.01 -26.35 3.15
CA GLY A 1031 22.36 -25.78 3.27
C GLY A 1031 22.31 -24.31 3.66
N ASN A 1032 22.59 -23.41 2.71
CA ASN A 1032 22.48 -21.96 2.84
C ASN A 1032 21.16 -21.46 2.25
N TYR A 1033 20.65 -20.31 2.73
CA TYR A 1033 19.39 -19.72 2.25
C TYR A 1033 18.22 -20.69 2.38
N VAL A 1034 17.75 -20.88 3.62
CA VAL A 1034 16.73 -21.87 3.94
C VAL A 1034 15.52 -21.18 4.58
N GLY A 1035 14.35 -21.32 3.96
CA GLY A 1035 13.08 -20.80 4.46
C GLY A 1035 11.89 -21.67 4.10
N GLY A 1036 10.74 -21.46 4.75
CA GLY A 1036 9.51 -22.17 4.42
C GLY A 1036 8.93 -21.75 3.06
N ILE A 1037 8.77 -20.44 2.87
CA ILE A 1037 8.25 -19.86 1.63
C ILE A 1037 9.36 -19.77 0.59
N ALA A 1038 10.49 -19.16 0.93
CA ALA A 1038 11.59 -18.95 -0.01
C ALA A 1038 12.96 -19.27 0.60
N GLY A 1039 13.87 -19.88 -0.17
CA GLY A 1039 15.28 -19.89 0.22
C GLY A 1039 15.84 -18.48 0.32
N LYS A 1040 15.63 -17.69 -0.74
CA LYS A 1040 16.00 -16.27 -0.80
C LYS A 1040 14.92 -15.45 -1.51
N ALA A 1041 14.68 -14.24 -1.01
CA ALA A 1041 13.82 -13.24 -1.62
C ALA A 1041 14.59 -11.93 -1.81
N GLU A 1042 14.70 -11.44 -3.04
CA GLU A 1042 15.47 -10.23 -3.31
C GLU A 1042 14.86 -9.28 -4.34
N GLU A 1043 15.15 -7.99 -4.19
CA GLU A 1043 15.00 -6.99 -5.24
C GLU A 1043 15.83 -7.41 -6.46
N SER A 1044 15.37 -7.07 -7.67
CA SER A 1044 16.12 -7.41 -8.88
C SER A 1044 17.46 -6.66 -8.91
N SER A 1045 18.57 -7.41 -9.04
CA SER A 1045 19.91 -6.82 -9.16
C SER A 1045 20.14 -6.04 -10.46
N GLN A 1046 19.30 -6.24 -11.48
CA GLN A 1046 19.38 -5.53 -12.76
C GLN A 1046 18.36 -4.40 -12.88
N ASP A 1047 17.19 -4.57 -12.26
CA ASP A 1047 16.02 -3.71 -12.49
C ASP A 1047 15.50 -3.02 -11.21
N GLY A 1048 16.10 -3.19 -10.04
CA GLY A 1048 15.79 -2.43 -8.80
C GLY A 1048 14.35 -2.52 -8.27
N LEU A 1049 13.50 -3.36 -8.86
CA LEU A 1049 12.12 -3.58 -8.44
C LEU A 1049 12.06 -4.31 -7.09
N CYS A 1050 11.17 -3.85 -6.22
CA CYS A 1050 10.89 -4.46 -4.92
C CYS A 1050 9.89 -5.64 -5.08
N GLY A 1051 10.22 -6.81 -4.53
CA GLY A 1051 9.24 -7.89 -4.31
C GLY A 1051 8.42 -7.66 -3.03
N SER A 1052 7.35 -8.44 -2.85
CA SER A 1052 6.51 -8.41 -1.63
C SER A 1052 6.20 -9.82 -1.11
N LEU A 1053 6.22 -9.97 0.21
CA LEU A 1053 5.81 -11.16 0.94
C LEU A 1053 4.71 -10.75 1.92
N LEU A 1054 3.46 -11.20 1.68
CA LEU A 1054 2.29 -10.65 2.37
C LEU A 1054 1.35 -11.73 2.90
N ASN A 1055 0.93 -11.59 4.16
CA ASN A 1055 -0.10 -12.47 4.76
C ASN A 1055 0.26 -13.97 4.61
N LEU A 1056 1.52 -14.30 4.91
CA LEU A 1056 2.05 -15.66 4.84
C LEU A 1056 1.97 -16.30 6.22
N ARG A 1057 1.59 -17.58 6.27
CA ARG A 1057 1.55 -18.35 7.52
C ARG A 1057 2.30 -19.64 7.31
N VAL A 1058 3.31 -19.90 8.13
CA VAL A 1058 4.10 -21.13 8.03
C VAL A 1058 4.16 -21.81 9.40
N ASP A 1059 3.85 -23.10 9.43
CA ASP A 1059 4.08 -23.97 10.59
C ASP A 1059 5.01 -25.13 10.23
N GLY A 1060 6.02 -25.40 11.04
CA GLY A 1060 6.89 -26.56 10.84
C GLY A 1060 8.29 -26.48 11.46
N THR A 1061 9.19 -27.32 10.93
CA THR A 1061 10.60 -27.37 11.32
C THR A 1061 11.50 -27.04 10.12
N ILE A 1062 12.28 -25.96 10.26
CA ILE A 1062 13.25 -25.50 9.27
C ILE A 1062 14.65 -25.65 9.86
N THR A 1063 15.50 -26.44 9.21
CA THR A 1063 16.89 -26.67 9.61
C THR A 1063 17.83 -26.31 8.47
N GLY A 1064 18.84 -25.50 8.73
CA GLY A 1064 19.85 -25.11 7.74
C GLY A 1064 21.23 -24.90 8.36
N THR A 1065 22.15 -24.34 7.58
CA THR A 1065 23.51 -24.00 8.02
C THR A 1065 23.70 -22.50 8.18
N ASN A 1066 23.48 -21.72 7.12
CA ASN A 1066 23.62 -20.27 7.10
C ASN A 1066 22.36 -19.61 6.53
N GLN A 1067 21.96 -18.45 7.06
CA GLN A 1067 20.79 -17.70 6.59
C GLN A 1067 19.52 -18.56 6.61
N VAL A 1068 19.08 -18.86 7.82
CA VAL A 1068 17.94 -19.73 8.08
C VAL A 1068 16.82 -18.92 8.71
N GLY A 1069 15.65 -18.95 8.08
CA GLY A 1069 14.45 -18.28 8.58
C GLY A 1069 13.22 -19.16 8.45
N GLY A 1070 12.15 -18.83 9.18
CA GLY A 1070 10.89 -19.55 9.07
C GLY A 1070 10.13 -19.24 7.78
N ILE A 1071 10.16 -17.99 7.33
CA ILE A 1071 9.52 -17.55 6.08
C ILE A 1071 10.52 -17.59 4.93
N ALA A 1072 11.67 -16.93 5.09
CA ALA A 1072 12.70 -16.88 4.07
C ALA A 1072 14.10 -17.06 4.67
N GLY A 1073 15.06 -17.64 3.94
CA GLY A 1073 16.45 -17.69 4.42
C GLY A 1073 17.10 -16.31 4.48
N ALA A 1074 16.91 -15.52 3.42
CA ALA A 1074 17.32 -14.11 3.36
C ALA A 1074 16.30 -13.26 2.60
N ILE A 1075 16.14 -12.01 3.03
CA ILE A 1075 15.27 -11.00 2.43
C ILE A 1075 16.10 -9.74 2.16
N GLY A 1076 16.11 -9.24 0.92
CA GLY A 1076 16.88 -8.05 0.52
C GLY A 1076 16.07 -7.12 -0.39
N GLY A 1077 15.81 -5.87 0.01
CA GLY A 1077 15.01 -4.92 -0.79
C GLY A 1077 13.54 -5.32 -0.98
N VAL A 1078 13.02 -6.21 -0.12
CA VAL A 1078 11.68 -6.80 -0.20
C VAL A 1078 10.93 -6.51 1.10
N SER A 1079 9.62 -6.25 1.01
CA SER A 1079 8.77 -6.06 2.21
C SER A 1079 8.19 -7.39 2.70
N LEU A 1080 8.20 -7.60 4.02
CA LEU A 1080 7.53 -8.72 4.70
C LEU A 1080 6.44 -8.21 5.65
N SER A 1081 5.19 -8.38 5.26
CA SER A 1081 4.06 -7.77 5.97
C SER A 1081 3.03 -8.79 6.43
N SER A 1082 2.46 -8.58 7.62
CA SER A 1082 1.37 -9.38 8.20
C SER A 1082 1.62 -10.90 8.18
N SER A 1083 2.89 -11.31 8.26
CA SER A 1083 3.29 -12.69 8.06
C SER A 1083 3.75 -13.34 9.36
N ASN A 1084 3.45 -14.63 9.53
CA ASN A 1084 3.64 -15.32 10.79
C ASN A 1084 4.33 -16.67 10.59
N PHE A 1085 5.29 -16.99 11.47
CA PHE A 1085 5.85 -18.32 11.57
C PHE A 1085 5.60 -18.92 12.95
N SER A 1086 5.19 -20.18 12.97
CA SER A 1086 5.06 -21.03 14.15
C SER A 1086 5.96 -22.26 14.01
N GLY A 1087 6.71 -22.62 15.06
CA GLY A 1087 7.47 -23.87 15.07
C GLY A 1087 8.95 -23.71 15.37
N THR A 1088 9.81 -24.48 14.70
CA THR A 1088 11.24 -24.61 15.07
C THR A 1088 12.16 -24.19 13.92
N VAL A 1089 13.08 -23.26 14.19
CA VAL A 1089 14.15 -22.87 13.26
C VAL A 1089 15.51 -23.22 13.87
N LYS A 1090 16.33 -23.97 13.14
CA LYS A 1090 17.68 -24.39 13.55
C LYS A 1090 18.72 -24.03 12.50
N GLY A 1091 19.79 -23.38 12.90
CA GLY A 1091 20.89 -23.05 12.00
C GLY A 1091 22.23 -22.95 12.73
N THR A 1092 23.25 -22.45 12.04
CA THR A 1092 24.56 -22.15 12.65
C THR A 1092 24.82 -20.65 12.66
N ASN A 1093 24.67 -19.97 11.52
CA ASN A 1093 24.94 -18.54 11.38
C ASN A 1093 23.76 -17.81 10.75
N GLN A 1094 23.45 -16.59 11.21
CA GLN A 1094 22.31 -15.78 10.73
C GLN A 1094 21.00 -16.58 10.78
N VAL A 1095 20.50 -16.80 11.99
CA VAL A 1095 19.31 -17.62 12.24
C VAL A 1095 18.22 -16.73 12.82
N GLY A 1096 17.14 -16.51 12.07
CA GLY A 1096 15.98 -15.77 12.55
C GLY A 1096 14.72 -16.63 12.58
N GLY A 1097 13.74 -16.25 13.39
CA GLY A 1097 12.45 -16.92 13.35
C GLY A 1097 11.66 -16.65 12.07
N LEU A 1098 11.81 -15.48 11.43
CA LEU A 1098 11.23 -15.18 10.12
C LEU A 1098 12.26 -15.18 8.99
N THR A 1099 13.40 -14.53 9.19
CA THR A 1099 14.49 -14.49 8.20
C THR A 1099 15.87 -14.66 8.81
N GLY A 1100 16.80 -15.34 8.13
CA GLY A 1100 18.19 -15.36 8.56
C GLY A 1100 18.86 -13.98 8.42
N ALA A 1101 18.67 -13.33 7.29
CA ALA A 1101 19.23 -12.02 6.96
C ALA A 1101 18.15 -11.08 6.38
N ALA A 1102 18.15 -9.82 6.80
CA ALA A 1102 17.24 -8.77 6.35
C ALA A 1102 18.00 -7.52 5.89
N GLY A 1103 18.00 -7.25 4.59
CA GLY A 1103 18.73 -6.13 4.01
C GLY A 1103 17.86 -5.08 3.39
N LYS A 1104 17.93 -3.82 3.84
CA LYS A 1104 17.12 -2.71 3.29
C LYS A 1104 15.65 -3.15 3.08
N SER A 1105 15.11 -3.88 4.07
CA SER A 1105 13.83 -4.58 3.98
C SER A 1105 12.93 -4.14 5.12
N ASP A 1106 11.64 -4.02 4.85
CA ASP A 1106 10.65 -3.55 5.81
C ASP A 1106 9.81 -4.73 6.33
N PHE A 1107 9.76 -4.88 7.65
CA PHE A 1107 8.98 -5.89 8.36
C PHE A 1107 7.86 -5.18 9.13
N LEU A 1108 6.62 -5.43 8.73
CA LEU A 1108 5.45 -4.70 9.23
C LEU A 1108 4.41 -5.68 9.78
N GLY A 1109 4.18 -5.66 11.09
CA GLY A 1109 3.17 -6.51 11.72
C GLY A 1109 3.43 -8.02 11.60
N SER A 1110 4.69 -8.42 11.42
CA SER A 1110 5.10 -9.80 11.18
C SER A 1110 5.65 -10.43 12.46
N ASN A 1111 5.20 -11.65 12.79
CA ASN A 1111 5.39 -12.23 14.12
C ASN A 1111 5.97 -13.64 14.11
N PHE A 1112 6.74 -13.97 15.14
CA PHE A 1112 7.29 -15.30 15.35
C PHE A 1112 6.81 -15.89 16.68
N SER A 1113 6.40 -17.17 16.65
CA SER A 1113 6.09 -17.94 17.85
C SER A 1113 6.72 -19.33 17.80
N GLY A 1114 7.78 -19.58 18.56
CA GLY A 1114 8.43 -20.88 18.48
C GLY A 1114 9.82 -20.96 19.10
N THR A 1115 10.63 -21.90 18.58
CA THR A 1115 12.02 -22.08 19.03
C THR A 1115 13.00 -21.72 17.93
N VAL A 1116 13.96 -20.82 18.23
CA VAL A 1116 15.12 -20.54 17.37
C VAL A 1116 16.38 -21.05 18.05
N THR A 1117 17.20 -21.84 17.34
CA THR A 1117 18.50 -22.29 17.83
C THR A 1117 19.58 -22.03 16.78
N GLY A 1118 20.63 -21.30 17.15
CA GLY A 1118 21.79 -21.02 16.30
C GLY A 1118 23.10 -20.98 17.07
N ALA A 1119 24.20 -20.64 16.40
CA ALA A 1119 25.49 -20.34 17.05
C ALA A 1119 25.77 -18.83 17.02
N ASN A 1120 25.72 -18.19 15.85
CA ASN A 1120 26.08 -16.78 15.68
C ASN A 1120 24.94 -15.99 15.00
N GLN A 1121 24.66 -14.77 15.50
CA GLN A 1121 23.62 -13.87 14.98
C GLN A 1121 22.25 -14.55 14.96
N VAL A 1122 21.65 -14.66 16.14
CA VAL A 1122 20.40 -15.39 16.35
C VAL A 1122 19.32 -14.44 16.85
N GLY A 1123 18.19 -14.36 16.15
CA GLY A 1123 17.06 -13.51 16.53
C GLY A 1123 15.69 -14.14 16.36
N GLY A 1124 14.66 -13.56 16.97
CA GLY A 1124 13.27 -14.04 16.81
C GLY A 1124 12.62 -13.62 15.51
N ILE A 1125 12.94 -12.44 14.98
CA ILE A 1125 12.51 -12.00 13.64
C ILE A 1125 13.63 -12.24 12.65
N ALA A 1126 14.81 -11.66 12.90
CA ALA A 1126 15.95 -11.71 11.98
C ALA A 1126 17.23 -12.19 12.68
N GLY A 1127 18.07 -12.98 12.00
CA GLY A 1127 19.42 -13.25 12.48
C GLY A 1127 20.29 -11.99 12.42
N GLU A 1128 20.29 -11.32 11.26
CA GLU A 1128 20.92 -10.02 11.04
C GLU A 1128 20.00 -9.06 10.28
N THR A 1129 20.00 -7.78 10.66
CA THR A 1129 19.30 -6.69 10.00
C THR A 1129 20.29 -5.61 9.57
N TYR A 1130 20.33 -5.27 8.28
CA TYR A 1130 21.17 -4.20 7.73
C TYR A 1130 20.29 -3.16 7.01
N GLY A 1131 19.98 -2.06 7.71
CA GLY A 1131 19.01 -1.04 7.27
C GLY A 1131 17.54 -1.51 7.32
N GLY A 1132 16.63 -0.73 6.73
CA GLY A 1132 15.19 -1.03 6.69
C GLY A 1132 14.42 -0.68 7.97
N LYS A 1133 13.15 -1.12 8.07
CA LYS A 1133 12.26 -0.91 9.21
C LYS A 1133 11.80 -2.22 9.84
N LEU A 1134 11.78 -2.28 11.17
CA LEU A 1134 11.08 -3.30 11.94
C LEU A 1134 9.98 -2.60 12.74
N ASN A 1135 8.72 -2.82 12.37
CA ASN A 1135 7.58 -2.11 12.96
C ASN A 1135 6.47 -3.10 13.34
N ASP A 1136 5.90 -2.91 14.53
CA ASP A 1136 4.78 -3.70 15.07
C ASP A 1136 5.04 -5.23 15.08
N CYS A 1137 6.30 -5.65 15.27
CA CYS A 1137 6.67 -7.06 15.29
C CYS A 1137 6.68 -7.65 16.70
N LYS A 1138 6.15 -8.87 16.85
CA LYS A 1138 6.10 -9.60 18.12
C LYS A 1138 6.81 -10.95 18.04
N VAL A 1139 7.53 -11.29 19.12
CA VAL A 1139 8.26 -12.55 19.26
C VAL A 1139 7.87 -13.27 20.56
N SER A 1140 7.51 -14.54 20.47
CA SER A 1140 7.25 -15.43 21.61
C SER A 1140 7.94 -16.79 21.49
N GLY A 1141 8.18 -17.45 22.63
CA GLY A 1141 8.80 -18.78 22.69
C GLY A 1141 10.23 -18.78 23.27
N SER A 1142 11.18 -19.42 22.60
CA SER A 1142 12.55 -19.63 23.11
C SER A 1142 13.61 -19.39 22.03
N ILE A 1143 14.60 -18.54 22.32
CA ILE A 1143 15.70 -18.21 21.41
C ILE A 1143 17.01 -18.57 22.09
N LYS A 1144 17.85 -19.38 21.42
CA LYS A 1144 19.13 -19.83 21.94
C LYS A 1144 20.24 -19.66 20.91
N GLY A 1145 21.32 -18.99 21.30
CA GLY A 1145 22.52 -18.82 20.48
C GLY A 1145 23.81 -18.95 21.30
N GLU A 1146 24.95 -18.66 20.68
CA GLU A 1146 26.25 -18.52 21.35
C GLU A 1146 26.72 -17.06 21.28
N ASP A 1147 26.73 -16.42 20.11
CA ASP A 1147 27.19 -15.04 19.88
C ASP A 1147 26.12 -14.17 19.22
N LYS A 1148 25.93 -12.94 19.70
CA LYS A 1148 24.98 -11.93 19.18
C LYS A 1148 23.56 -12.48 19.11
N VAL A 1149 22.95 -12.61 20.28
CA VAL A 1149 21.63 -13.21 20.43
C VAL A 1149 20.62 -12.14 20.83
N GLY A 1150 19.62 -11.92 19.98
CA GLY A 1150 18.55 -10.95 20.15
C GLY A 1150 17.19 -11.61 20.31
N GLY A 1151 16.26 -10.98 21.02
CA GLY A 1151 14.85 -11.38 20.97
C GLY A 1151 14.20 -11.01 19.64
N ILE A 1152 14.48 -9.83 19.09
CA ILE A 1152 13.98 -9.42 17.76
C ILE A 1152 15.02 -9.69 16.67
N SER A 1153 16.23 -9.14 16.79
CA SER A 1153 17.29 -9.29 15.79
C SER A 1153 18.62 -9.66 16.43
N GLY A 1154 19.34 -10.67 15.94
CA GLY A 1154 20.63 -11.06 16.53
C GLY A 1154 21.67 -9.93 16.46
N LYS A 1155 21.86 -9.39 15.25
CA LYS A 1155 22.69 -8.21 14.97
C LYS A 1155 21.92 -7.19 14.14
N ILE A 1156 22.07 -5.91 14.48
CA ILE A 1156 21.58 -4.79 13.69
C ILE A 1156 22.79 -3.96 13.26
N SER A 1157 22.91 -3.67 11.97
CA SER A 1157 23.94 -2.78 11.40
C SER A 1157 23.36 -1.83 10.38
N PHE A 1158 24.16 -0.85 9.95
CA PHE A 1158 23.83 0.01 8.83
C PHE A 1158 24.02 -0.71 7.48
N TYR A 1159 23.32 -0.24 6.47
CA TYR A 1159 23.53 -0.64 5.08
C TYR A 1159 24.47 0.34 4.37
N GLU A 1160 25.64 -0.14 3.94
CA GLU A 1160 26.57 0.62 3.11
C GLU A 1160 26.12 0.61 1.65
N ASN A 1161 25.54 1.71 1.18
CA ASN A 1161 25.35 1.91 -0.25
C ASN A 1161 26.61 2.55 -0.86
N LYS A 1162 27.47 1.75 -1.49
CA LYS A 1162 28.69 2.25 -2.17
C LYS A 1162 28.40 3.20 -3.35
N GLN A 1163 27.14 3.36 -3.75
CA GLN A 1163 26.71 4.19 -4.89
C GLN A 1163 25.88 5.43 -4.49
N GLN A 1164 25.50 5.61 -3.22
CA GLN A 1164 24.76 6.81 -2.76
C GLN A 1164 25.41 7.47 -1.53
N VAL A 1165 25.15 8.77 -1.36
CA VAL A 1165 25.75 9.62 -0.31
C VAL A 1165 25.05 9.45 1.07
N GLU A 1166 23.94 8.71 1.15
CA GLU A 1166 23.18 8.51 2.39
C GLU A 1166 23.26 7.07 2.92
N ASN A 1167 23.76 6.92 4.14
CA ASN A 1167 23.78 5.67 4.90
C ASN A 1167 22.40 5.39 5.52
N TYR A 1168 21.90 4.16 5.40
CA TYR A 1168 20.59 3.75 5.94
C TYR A 1168 20.75 2.94 7.23
N GLY A 1169 20.67 3.59 8.39
CA GLY A 1169 20.51 2.92 9.69
C GLY A 1169 19.09 2.36 9.85
N ALA A 1170 18.96 1.21 10.52
CA ALA A 1170 17.65 0.57 10.75
C ALA A 1170 16.76 1.40 11.70
N ASN A 1171 15.45 1.40 11.46
CA ASN A 1171 14.45 1.98 12.36
C ASN A 1171 13.63 0.88 13.03
N ILE A 1172 13.54 0.89 14.36
CA ILE A 1172 12.81 -0.13 15.12
C ILE A 1172 11.76 0.53 15.99
N GLU A 1173 10.50 0.18 15.74
CA GLU A 1173 9.35 0.84 16.36
C GLU A 1173 8.30 -0.18 16.81
N ASN A 1174 7.72 0.01 18.00
CA ASN A 1174 6.60 -0.78 18.51
C ASN A 1174 6.83 -2.31 18.55
N CYS A 1175 8.08 -2.76 18.67
CA CYS A 1175 8.41 -4.18 18.68
C CYS A 1175 8.44 -4.76 20.10
N SER A 1176 8.08 -6.05 20.24
CA SER A 1176 8.00 -6.72 21.54
C SER A 1176 8.63 -8.11 21.55
N ASN A 1177 9.41 -8.37 22.61
CA ASN A 1177 9.94 -9.70 22.91
C ASN A 1177 9.33 -10.28 24.19
N GLU A 1178 8.59 -11.36 24.04
CA GLU A 1178 8.07 -12.20 25.12
C GLU A 1178 8.85 -13.53 25.21
N ALA A 1179 9.74 -13.82 24.26
CA ALA A 1179 10.54 -15.04 24.25
C ALA A 1179 11.69 -15.00 25.26
N ASN A 1180 12.00 -16.16 25.84
CA ASN A 1180 13.22 -16.31 26.63
C ASN A 1180 14.43 -16.36 25.70
N VAL A 1181 15.44 -15.54 25.96
CA VAL A 1181 16.64 -15.40 25.12
C VAL A 1181 17.87 -15.88 25.91
N ALA A 1182 18.61 -16.83 25.36
CA ALA A 1182 19.82 -17.37 25.98
C ALA A 1182 21.02 -17.35 25.02
N GLY A 1183 22.16 -16.83 25.48
CA GLY A 1183 23.40 -16.78 24.70
C GLY A 1183 24.67 -16.82 25.54
N SER A 1184 25.83 -16.80 24.90
CA SER A 1184 27.13 -16.67 25.58
C SER A 1184 27.61 -15.22 25.53
N ASN A 1185 27.78 -14.67 24.31
CA ASN A 1185 28.32 -13.34 24.05
C ASN A 1185 27.23 -12.43 23.46
N TYR A 1186 27.15 -11.18 23.94
CA TYR A 1186 26.22 -10.14 23.47
C TYR A 1186 24.76 -10.60 23.38
N VAL A 1187 24.01 -10.47 24.47
CA VAL A 1187 22.63 -10.98 24.56
C VAL A 1187 21.65 -9.85 24.91
N GLY A 1188 20.56 -9.71 24.16
CA GLY A 1188 19.53 -8.69 24.40
C GLY A 1188 18.13 -9.11 23.98
N GLY A 1189 17.08 -8.52 24.56
CA GLY A 1189 15.68 -8.77 24.15
C GLY A 1189 15.25 -8.10 22.84
N LEU A 1190 15.89 -6.99 22.45
CA LEU A 1190 15.80 -6.41 21.11
C LEU A 1190 16.92 -7.00 20.24
N ALA A 1191 18.18 -6.74 20.60
CA ALA A 1191 19.31 -7.21 19.83
C ALA A 1191 20.52 -7.58 20.67
N GLY A 1192 21.29 -8.57 20.20
CA GLY A 1192 22.58 -8.91 20.79
C GLY A 1192 23.59 -7.80 20.54
N TYR A 1193 23.72 -7.38 19.29
CA TYR A 1193 24.68 -6.34 18.88
C TYR A 1193 24.04 -5.33 17.92
N GLY A 1194 24.08 -4.05 18.28
CA GLY A 1194 23.62 -2.94 17.45
C GLY A 1194 24.77 -2.03 17.01
N GLU A 1195 24.78 -1.66 15.74
CA GLU A 1195 25.73 -0.73 15.14
C GLU A 1195 24.99 0.26 14.24
N ASP A 1196 25.17 1.56 14.47
CA ASP A 1196 24.58 2.63 13.65
C ASP A 1196 23.06 2.48 13.41
N ILE A 1197 22.35 2.03 14.46
CA ILE A 1197 20.90 2.04 14.47
C ILE A 1197 20.44 3.51 14.39
N ARG A 1198 19.36 3.79 13.66
CA ARG A 1198 18.86 5.16 13.50
C ARG A 1198 17.96 5.59 14.66
N ASN A 1199 17.04 4.72 15.05
CA ASN A 1199 16.07 5.00 16.10
C ASN A 1199 15.54 3.69 16.70
N VAL A 1200 15.38 3.66 18.02
CA VAL A 1200 14.71 2.58 18.76
C VAL A 1200 13.63 3.22 19.63
N TYR A 1201 12.38 2.98 19.27
CA TYR A 1201 11.23 3.68 19.83
C TYR A 1201 10.12 2.71 20.22
N LYS A 1202 9.59 2.81 21.44
CA LYS A 1202 8.49 1.95 21.92
C LYS A 1202 8.79 0.44 21.82
N VAL A 1203 10.02 0.04 22.13
CA VAL A 1203 10.44 -1.37 22.13
C VAL A 1203 10.48 -1.92 23.55
N TYR A 1204 9.98 -3.14 23.74
CA TYR A 1204 9.91 -3.73 25.07
C TYR A 1204 10.24 -5.21 25.15
N ASN A 1205 10.80 -5.61 26.30
CA ASN A 1205 11.13 -6.99 26.63
C ASN A 1205 10.45 -7.45 27.92
N GLN A 1206 9.77 -8.59 27.84
CA GLN A 1206 9.14 -9.29 28.96
C GLN A 1206 9.77 -10.67 29.19
N GLY A 1207 10.44 -11.24 28.18
CA GLY A 1207 11.12 -12.53 28.28
C GLY A 1207 12.37 -12.50 29.16
N THR A 1208 12.76 -13.65 29.71
CA THR A 1208 14.01 -13.76 30.49
C THR A 1208 15.21 -13.74 29.54
N ILE A 1209 16.20 -12.89 29.83
CA ILE A 1209 17.46 -12.79 29.08
C ILE A 1209 18.58 -13.44 29.91
N SER A 1210 19.31 -14.38 29.33
CA SER A 1210 20.42 -15.09 29.97
C SER A 1210 21.68 -15.06 29.10
N GLY A 1211 22.76 -14.45 29.58
CA GLY A 1211 24.04 -14.38 28.88
C GLY A 1211 25.22 -14.82 29.75
N GLN A 1212 26.42 -14.85 29.18
CA GLN A 1212 27.68 -15.07 29.91
C GLN A 1212 28.60 -13.83 29.91
N ASP A 1213 28.42 -12.94 28.93
CA ASP A 1213 29.15 -11.67 28.78
C ASP A 1213 28.16 -10.48 28.75
N LEU A 1214 28.36 -9.47 27.87
CA LEU A 1214 27.51 -8.28 27.74
C LEU A 1214 26.06 -8.65 27.50
N THR A 1215 25.25 -8.50 28.56
CA THR A 1215 23.85 -8.93 28.59
C THR A 1215 22.98 -7.75 28.99
N GLY A 1216 21.98 -7.41 28.19
CA GLY A 1216 21.01 -6.35 28.49
C GLY A 1216 19.56 -6.83 28.33
N GLY A 1217 18.62 -6.12 28.96
CA GLY A 1217 17.19 -6.40 28.80
C GLY A 1217 16.71 -6.20 27.36
N LEU A 1218 17.25 -5.21 26.65
CA LEU A 1218 17.00 -4.95 25.23
C LEU A 1218 18.24 -5.14 24.38
N LEU A 1219 19.37 -4.53 24.75
CA LEU A 1219 20.57 -4.51 23.90
C LEU A 1219 21.74 -5.19 24.61
N GLY A 1220 22.40 -6.17 24.00
CA GLY A 1220 23.66 -6.71 24.53
C GLY A 1220 24.75 -5.65 24.45
N ARG A 1221 25.04 -5.17 23.25
CA ARG A 1221 25.91 -4.03 22.97
C ARG A 1221 25.31 -3.13 21.90
N LEU A 1222 25.55 -1.84 22.03
CA LEU A 1222 25.29 -0.83 21.02
C LEU A 1222 26.52 0.05 20.84
N SER A 1223 26.89 0.34 19.60
CA SER A 1223 27.94 1.30 19.28
C SER A 1223 27.64 2.11 18.02
N GLN A 1224 28.13 3.34 17.97
CA GLN A 1224 28.19 4.14 16.76
C GLN A 1224 29.47 3.81 15.97
N GLY A 1225 29.34 3.63 14.66
CA GLY A 1225 30.45 3.54 13.71
C GLY A 1225 30.99 4.93 13.35
N ALA A 1226 32.08 4.98 12.57
CA ALA A 1226 32.82 6.22 12.30
C ALA A 1226 32.11 7.22 11.35
N VAL A 1227 30.88 6.94 10.90
CA VAL A 1227 30.38 7.47 9.60
C VAL A 1227 29.28 8.53 9.70
N ASN A 1228 28.67 8.85 10.85
CA ASN A 1228 27.55 9.82 10.89
C ASN A 1228 27.52 10.74 12.13
N GLU A 1229 27.21 12.02 11.93
CA GLU A 1229 27.07 13.07 12.96
C GLU A 1229 25.68 13.13 13.64
N LYS A 1230 24.75 12.20 13.36
CA LYS A 1230 23.39 12.22 13.92
C LYS A 1230 23.30 11.42 15.22
N GLU A 1231 22.78 12.04 16.28
CA GLU A 1231 22.54 11.41 17.59
C GLU A 1231 21.51 10.28 17.45
N PHE A 1232 21.89 9.05 17.82
CA PHE A 1232 20.99 7.90 17.93
C PHE A 1232 20.16 8.00 19.20
N ILE A 1233 18.85 7.70 19.11
CA ILE A 1233 17.90 7.84 20.23
C ILE A 1233 17.29 6.47 20.56
N VAL A 1234 17.47 6.01 21.80
CA VAL A 1234 16.65 4.97 22.44
C VAL A 1234 15.63 5.64 23.32
N SER A 1235 14.35 5.55 22.98
CA SER A 1235 13.32 6.18 23.80
C SER A 1235 12.01 5.42 23.90
N LEU A 1236 11.29 5.65 25.00
CA LEU A 1236 10.02 5.00 25.33
C LEU A 1236 10.12 3.47 25.36
N CYS A 1237 11.27 2.95 25.77
CA CYS A 1237 11.55 1.52 25.80
C CYS A 1237 11.58 0.99 27.24
N TYR A 1238 11.24 -0.29 27.43
CA TYR A 1238 11.26 -0.87 28.77
C TYR A 1238 11.58 -2.36 28.85
N ASN A 1239 12.05 -2.78 30.03
CA ASN A 1239 12.31 -4.18 30.35
C ASN A 1239 11.60 -4.59 31.64
N THR A 1240 10.77 -5.63 31.56
CA THR A 1240 10.15 -6.30 32.70
C THR A 1240 10.71 -7.70 32.94
N GLY A 1241 11.33 -8.30 31.91
CA GLY A 1241 11.96 -9.61 31.97
C GLY A 1241 13.20 -9.66 32.86
N LYS A 1242 13.48 -10.83 33.47
CA LYS A 1242 14.69 -11.04 34.27
C LYS A 1242 15.94 -11.05 33.37
N VAL A 1243 17.02 -10.45 33.83
CA VAL A 1243 18.32 -10.44 33.15
C VAL A 1243 19.34 -11.19 33.99
N LYS A 1244 19.97 -12.22 33.43
CA LYS A 1244 20.98 -13.06 34.10
C LYS A 1244 22.26 -13.07 33.29
N SER A 1245 23.39 -12.79 33.92
CA SER A 1245 24.72 -12.94 33.33
C SER A 1245 25.56 -13.85 34.21
N THR A 1246 25.87 -15.05 33.71
CA THR A 1246 26.69 -16.05 34.41
C THR A 1246 27.99 -16.26 33.65
N ALA A 1247 29.03 -15.49 33.98
CA ALA A 1247 30.37 -15.74 33.44
C ALA A 1247 30.91 -17.09 33.95
N SER A 1248 31.16 -18.03 33.03
CA SER A 1248 31.92 -19.24 33.34
C SER A 1248 33.34 -18.87 33.83
N GLU A 1249 34.00 -19.80 34.51
CA GLU A 1249 35.28 -19.64 35.20
C GLU A 1249 36.41 -18.97 34.39
N ALA A 1250 37.36 -18.39 35.13
CA ALA A 1250 38.56 -17.65 34.72
C ALA A 1250 39.14 -17.93 33.31
N LYS A 1251 39.11 -16.91 32.45
CA LYS A 1251 40.22 -16.58 31.53
C LYS A 1251 40.66 -15.17 31.96
N GLY A 1252 41.74 -14.96 32.70
CA GLY A 1252 43.12 -15.26 32.32
C GLY A 1252 43.71 -14.04 31.60
N VAL A 1253 44.08 -13.00 32.36
CA VAL A 1253 45.10 -11.95 32.12
C VAL A 1253 45.33 -11.44 30.68
N GLY A 1254 45.11 -10.15 30.44
CA GLY A 1254 45.85 -9.36 29.43
C GLY A 1254 45.03 -8.34 28.63
N ASP A 1255 45.35 -7.06 28.88
CA ASP A 1255 45.08 -5.81 28.12
C ASP A 1255 43.83 -4.98 28.41
#